data_AF-A0A3N1MF27-F1
#
_entry.id   AF-A0A3N1MF27-F1
#
_cell.length_a   1.000
_cell.length_b   1.000
_cell.length_c   1.000
_cell.angle_alpha   90.00
_cell.angle_beta   90.00
_cell.angle_gamma   90.00
#
_symmetry.space_group_name_H-M   'P 1'
#
loop_
_entity.id
_entity.type
_entity.pdbx_description
1 polymer ?
#
loop_
_entity_poly.entity_id
_entity_poly.type
_entity_poly.pdbx_seq_one_letter_code
_entity_poly.pdbx_strand_id
1 'polypeptide(L)'
;MPTDPSPTDLHLRALALAHRRDITGAAALCHAALAVDPEHVGALRLIARLLHARGRPEAALVPLKHAMRLSPTDARLHREAGLALGQLGRHPDAMAAFALATRLDAGNARAWTDLAAAALAAGDPGAALAASDRALRLRPGVPAAHASRAAALRRLGRMDDAVLASMAAVTADPASARLRLSLGHLLRQAGRMDEALASYRAAQSLRPDDSEGHRWAGCALHALGHHDHAIAALRRSVALRPDQADAWHELGVALASAGRHGDAADAFGRVIALAPGHAAALANLGSALQELDRWPEAEQAFRRSLAIAPDTPDVLYNLGNTLLMADRHAEAVAAYDRSLHLQPEEVGRRYNRGHALLGCGRLAEGWADLDAYWAMSRPTAPPPLPFWDGQETPGRVLLWGEHGVGDEVLACGLLPEAAARAGAVTVATDRRLVPVLQRAFPALTVIARGDKADGPIVAHRPLSSLPGLLRPTMESFRHHAGYLVPDAARTAALRSRYRSRGGRLVVGISWRSTNRLFGQRKSVPLADWEPILDLPGITFVALQHGDIADEAAAAGLLHDREIDPLVDLDGFAAQTAAMDLVVSVSNSTVHFAGALARPCWLMLPSGNGLLWHWQLCRGDRSPWYPALRVFRQDRPGGWDGMLAQIARALAAHASAEPTPAHDRSTLVQKGDLP
;
A
#
# COMPACT_ATOMS: atom_id res chain seq x y z
N MET A 1 30.09 82.74 20.49
CA MET A 1 29.06 81.75 20.87
C MET A 1 28.95 80.76 19.71
N PRO A 2 29.20 79.46 19.89
CA PRO A 2 28.86 78.50 18.84
C PRO A 2 27.33 78.55 18.68
N THR A 3 26.85 78.84 17.47
CA THR A 3 25.43 78.73 17.13
C THR A 3 25.00 77.29 17.34
N ASP A 4 23.97 77.04 18.14
CA ASP A 4 23.39 75.71 18.29
C ASP A 4 23.08 75.12 16.90
N PRO A 5 23.43 73.84 16.64
CA PRO A 5 23.25 73.25 15.33
C PRO A 5 21.77 73.23 14.95
N SER A 6 21.46 73.61 13.71
CA SER A 6 20.06 73.62 13.25
C SER A 6 19.46 72.20 13.24
N PRO A 7 18.13 72.04 13.36
CA PRO A 7 17.46 70.74 13.22
C PRO A 7 17.84 70.00 11.93
N THR A 8 18.01 70.75 10.83
CA THR A 8 18.45 70.24 9.54
C THR A 8 19.88 69.70 9.60
N ASP A 9 20.82 70.41 10.26
CA ASP A 9 22.20 69.94 10.43
C ASP A 9 22.28 68.68 11.28
N LEU A 10 21.49 68.62 12.35
CA LEU A 10 21.36 67.43 13.21
C LEU A 10 20.79 66.25 12.41
N HIS A 11 19.78 66.48 11.57
CA HIS A 11 19.21 65.46 10.69
C HIS A 11 20.21 64.96 9.63
N LEU A 12 20.96 65.84 8.98
CA LEU A 12 21.98 65.46 7.99
C LEU A 12 23.12 64.65 8.63
N ARG A 13 23.56 65.03 9.84
CA ARG A 13 24.52 64.24 10.63
C ARG A 13 23.94 62.88 11.03
N ALA A 14 22.67 62.81 11.40
CA ALA A 14 21.99 61.55 11.70
C ALA A 14 21.93 60.62 10.47
N LEU A 15 21.70 61.16 9.27
CA LEU A 15 21.74 60.39 8.02
C LEU A 15 23.15 59.83 7.76
N ALA A 16 24.19 60.61 8.00
CA ALA A 16 25.58 60.16 7.84
C ALA A 16 25.94 59.01 8.80
N LEU A 17 25.51 59.09 10.07
CA LEU A 17 25.69 58.00 11.03
C LEU A 17 24.89 56.75 10.65
N ALA A 18 23.64 56.92 10.19
CA ALA A 18 22.83 55.81 9.71
C ALA A 18 23.47 55.12 8.49
N HIS A 19 24.12 55.87 7.61
CA HIS A 19 24.86 55.31 6.46
C HIS A 19 26.07 54.48 6.91
N ARG A 20 26.75 54.88 7.99
CA ARG A 20 27.84 54.13 8.63
C ARG A 20 27.36 53.00 9.55
N ARG A 21 26.05 52.71 9.57
CA ARG A 21 25.38 51.72 10.45
C ARG A 21 25.50 52.02 11.95
N ASP A 22 25.83 53.25 12.34
CA ASP A 22 25.69 53.69 13.73
C ASP A 22 24.24 54.08 14.02
N ILE A 23 23.43 53.07 14.32
CA ILE A 23 21.99 53.23 14.57
C ILE A 23 21.74 54.01 15.87
N THR A 24 22.62 53.86 16.87
CA THR A 24 22.45 54.51 18.18
C THR A 24 22.76 55.99 18.11
N GLY A 25 23.90 56.35 17.52
CA GLY A 25 24.26 57.75 17.28
C GLY A 25 23.28 58.46 16.34
N ALA A 26 22.82 57.78 15.28
CA ALA A 26 21.80 58.32 14.39
C ALA A 26 20.47 58.58 15.11
N ALA A 27 20.03 57.67 15.98
CA ALA A 27 18.80 57.85 16.76
C ALA A 27 18.92 59.00 17.76
N ALA A 28 20.06 59.13 18.44
CA ALA A 28 20.33 60.23 19.38
C ALA A 28 20.27 61.60 18.67
N LEU A 29 20.88 61.72 17.49
CA LEU A 29 20.82 62.94 16.69
C LEU A 29 19.42 63.24 16.13
N CYS A 30 18.64 62.21 15.79
CA CYS A 30 17.22 62.41 15.45
C CYS A 30 16.43 62.95 16.65
N HIS A 31 16.64 62.41 17.86
CA HIS A 31 15.97 62.91 19.06
C HIS A 31 16.38 64.36 19.38
N ALA A 32 17.67 64.69 19.23
CA ALA A 32 18.14 66.07 19.38
C ALA A 32 17.50 67.02 18.35
N ALA A 33 17.39 66.61 17.08
CA ALA A 33 16.71 67.39 16.05
C ALA A 33 15.22 67.61 16.40
N LEU A 34 14.54 66.57 16.90
CA LEU A 34 13.11 66.62 17.27
C LEU A 34 12.85 67.37 18.59
N ALA A 35 13.86 67.52 19.45
CA ALA A 35 13.77 68.36 20.64
C ALA A 35 13.81 69.86 20.28
N VAL A 36 14.50 70.22 19.20
CA VAL A 36 14.58 71.59 18.68
C VAL A 36 13.40 71.90 17.75
N ASP A 37 13.02 70.96 16.89
CA ASP A 37 11.87 71.06 15.99
C ASP A 37 11.07 69.73 15.98
N PRO A 38 9.99 69.62 16.78
CA PRO A 38 9.15 68.44 16.83
C PRO A 38 8.45 68.08 15.51
N GLU A 39 8.36 69.03 14.56
CA GLU A 39 7.69 68.88 13.28
C GLU A 39 8.67 68.56 12.13
N HIS A 40 9.96 68.35 12.43
CA HIS A 40 10.97 68.05 11.43
C HIS A 40 10.75 66.68 10.75
N VAL A 41 10.02 66.67 9.63
CA VAL A 41 9.58 65.47 8.88
C VAL A 41 10.72 64.51 8.55
N GLY A 42 11.88 65.03 8.15
CA GLY A 42 13.06 64.20 7.82
C GLY A 42 13.58 63.41 9.02
N ALA A 43 13.53 63.99 10.22
CA ALA A 43 14.02 63.38 11.46
C ALA A 43 13.01 62.35 11.98
N LEU A 44 11.70 62.67 11.93
CA LEU A 44 10.61 61.73 12.21
C LEU A 44 10.67 60.49 11.32
N ARG A 45 10.90 60.67 10.01
CA ARG A 45 11.06 59.55 9.06
C ARG A 45 12.30 58.71 9.37
N LEU A 46 13.42 59.37 9.62
CA LEU A 46 14.67 58.67 9.91
C LEU A 46 14.58 57.85 11.21
N ILE A 47 14.04 58.42 12.30
CA ILE A 47 13.90 57.68 13.56
C ILE A 47 12.94 56.48 13.40
N ALA A 48 11.85 56.62 12.66
CA ALA A 48 10.95 55.51 12.36
C ALA A 48 11.66 54.35 11.64
N ARG A 49 12.44 54.67 10.61
CA ARG A 49 13.23 53.68 9.87
C ARG A 49 14.25 52.96 10.76
N LEU A 50 14.89 53.68 11.69
CA LEU A 50 15.84 53.10 12.66
C LEU A 50 15.13 52.19 13.68
N LEU A 51 13.95 52.59 14.17
CA LEU A 51 13.12 51.78 15.08
C LEU A 51 12.65 50.49 14.40
N HIS A 52 12.18 50.58 13.16
CA HIS A 52 11.81 49.42 12.36
C HIS A 52 13.02 48.49 12.15
N ALA A 53 14.18 49.03 11.77
CA ALA A 53 15.41 48.22 11.59
C ALA A 53 15.87 47.50 12.88
N ARG A 54 15.48 48.01 14.06
CA ARG A 54 15.71 47.37 15.37
C ARG A 54 14.65 46.35 15.79
N GLY A 55 13.73 45.99 14.89
CA GLY A 55 12.64 45.07 15.20
C GLY A 55 11.56 45.68 16.09
N ARG A 56 11.41 47.01 16.11
CA ARG A 56 10.34 47.72 16.83
C ARG A 56 9.36 48.39 15.85
N PRO A 57 8.65 47.63 15.00
CA PRO A 57 7.78 48.18 13.97
C PRO A 57 6.59 48.96 14.55
N GLU A 58 6.04 48.56 15.70
CA GLU A 58 4.96 49.29 16.36
C GLU A 58 5.41 50.68 16.84
N ALA A 59 6.58 50.76 17.47
CA ALA A 59 7.17 52.03 17.88
C ALA A 59 7.51 52.93 16.68
N ALA A 60 7.84 52.35 15.52
CA ALA A 60 8.10 53.10 14.29
C ALA A 60 6.83 53.78 13.73
N LEU A 61 5.64 53.23 13.98
CA LEU A 61 4.38 53.82 13.49
C LEU A 61 4.04 55.15 14.16
N VAL A 62 4.51 55.40 15.38
CA VAL A 62 4.24 56.65 16.12
C VAL A 62 4.85 57.87 15.40
N PRO A 63 6.18 57.93 15.15
CA PRO A 63 6.78 59.02 14.39
C PRO A 63 6.31 59.05 12.92
N LEU A 64 5.98 57.91 12.30
CA LEU A 64 5.42 57.89 10.94
C LEU A 64 4.05 58.55 10.85
N LYS A 65 3.13 58.21 11.77
CA LYS A 65 1.82 58.86 11.85
C LYS A 65 1.96 60.37 12.05
N HIS A 66 2.92 60.80 12.87
CA HIS A 66 3.21 62.22 13.05
C HIS A 66 3.69 62.85 11.74
N ALA A 67 4.72 62.29 11.11
CA ALA A 67 5.27 62.79 9.86
C ALA A 67 4.22 62.83 8.73
N MET A 68 3.32 61.85 8.67
CA MET A 68 2.25 61.77 7.66
C MET A 68 1.18 62.86 7.83
N ARG A 69 0.94 63.35 9.06
CA ARG A 69 0.05 64.51 9.27
C ARG A 69 0.67 65.80 8.74
N LEU A 70 1.98 65.95 8.91
CA LEU A 70 2.74 67.13 8.49
C LEU A 70 3.02 67.14 6.99
N SER A 71 3.22 65.97 6.39
CA SER A 71 3.48 65.82 4.95
C SER A 71 2.69 64.64 4.36
N PRO A 72 1.37 64.78 4.16
CA PRO A 72 0.51 63.70 3.70
C PRO A 72 0.82 63.21 2.29
N THR A 73 1.52 64.03 1.48
CA THR A 73 1.88 63.74 0.09
C THR A 73 3.26 63.09 -0.07
N ASP A 74 4.06 62.90 1.01
CA ASP A 74 5.35 62.21 0.90
C ASP A 74 5.15 60.68 0.81
N ALA A 75 5.26 60.16 -0.42
CA ALA A 75 5.15 58.74 -0.72
C ALA A 75 6.09 57.84 0.11
N ARG A 76 7.25 58.37 0.55
CA ARG A 76 8.25 57.59 1.30
C ARG A 76 7.75 57.26 2.69
N LEU A 77 6.97 58.15 3.33
CA LEU A 77 6.39 57.91 4.64
C LEU A 77 5.39 56.76 4.61
N HIS A 78 4.50 56.77 3.61
CA HIS A 78 3.51 55.71 3.41
C HIS A 78 4.14 54.36 3.10
N ARG A 79 5.21 54.34 2.30
CA ARG A 79 5.99 53.12 2.04
C ARG A 79 6.68 52.59 3.31
N GLU A 80 7.26 53.47 4.13
CA GLU A 80 7.88 53.08 5.40
C GLU A 80 6.85 52.57 6.42
N ALA A 81 5.66 53.17 6.46
CA ALA A 81 4.53 52.68 7.26
C ALA A 81 4.03 51.32 6.78
N GLY A 82 3.90 51.12 5.46
CA GLY A 82 3.52 49.84 4.87
C GLY A 82 4.48 48.70 5.26
N LEU A 83 5.79 48.97 5.27
CA LEU A 83 6.77 47.96 5.69
C LEU A 83 6.63 47.59 7.17
N ALA A 84 6.45 48.58 8.06
CA ALA A 84 6.25 48.35 9.49
C ALA A 84 4.93 47.59 9.78
N LEU A 85 3.84 47.95 9.10
CA LEU A 85 2.55 47.25 9.18
C LEU A 85 2.65 45.81 8.69
N GLY A 86 3.41 45.59 7.61
CA GLY A 86 3.68 44.25 7.08
C GLY A 86 4.40 43.36 8.09
N GLN A 87 5.41 43.89 8.79
CA GLN A 87 6.12 43.14 9.85
C GLN A 87 5.22 42.81 11.05
N LEU A 88 4.21 43.65 11.32
CA LEU A 88 3.20 43.41 12.35
C LEU A 88 2.10 42.42 11.93
N GLY A 89 2.14 41.87 10.71
CA GLY A 89 1.09 40.99 10.19
C GLY A 89 -0.21 41.73 9.80
N ARG A 90 -0.22 43.07 9.84
CA ARG A 90 -1.37 43.91 9.47
C ARG A 90 -1.44 44.07 7.95
N HIS A 91 -1.63 42.96 7.23
CA HIS A 91 -1.50 42.90 5.79
C HIS A 91 -2.45 43.82 5.00
N PRO A 92 -3.75 43.96 5.36
CA PRO A 92 -4.64 44.92 4.69
C PRO A 92 -4.19 46.37 4.85
N ASP A 93 -3.74 46.75 6.06
CA ASP A 93 -3.25 48.10 6.34
C ASP A 93 -1.93 48.38 5.61
N ALA A 94 -1.04 47.38 5.56
CA ALA A 94 0.21 47.46 4.81
C ALA A 94 -0.07 47.67 3.31
N MET A 95 -1.00 46.90 2.75
CA MET A 95 -1.44 47.03 1.36
C MET A 95 -2.01 48.43 1.10
N ALA A 96 -2.87 48.95 1.98
CA ALA A 96 -3.42 50.30 1.85
C ALA A 96 -2.35 51.39 1.89
N ALA A 97 -1.37 51.28 2.79
CA ALA A 97 -0.25 52.21 2.89
C ALA A 97 0.64 52.18 1.63
N PHE A 98 0.95 50.99 1.09
CA PHE A 98 1.68 50.88 -0.17
C PHE A 98 0.88 51.38 -1.37
N ALA A 99 -0.44 51.15 -1.42
CA ALA A 99 -1.30 51.67 -2.48
C ALA A 99 -1.36 53.20 -2.47
N LEU A 100 -1.33 53.83 -1.28
CA LEU A 100 -1.21 55.27 -1.19
C LEU A 100 0.18 55.75 -1.64
N ALA A 101 1.25 55.06 -1.25
CA ALA A 101 2.61 55.38 -1.70
C ALA A 101 2.74 55.31 -3.24
N THR A 102 2.13 54.33 -3.90
CA THR A 102 2.16 54.21 -5.37
C THR A 102 1.28 55.22 -6.09
N ARG A 103 0.20 55.71 -5.47
CA ARG A 103 -0.59 56.83 -6.01
C ARG A 103 0.16 58.16 -5.93
N LEU A 104 0.89 58.38 -4.84
CA LEU A 104 1.69 59.59 -4.63
C LEU A 104 2.96 59.62 -5.49
N ASP A 105 3.54 58.45 -5.78
CA ASP A 105 4.71 58.30 -6.65
C ASP A 105 4.53 57.08 -7.58
N ALA A 106 3.84 57.31 -8.70
CA ALA A 106 3.50 56.25 -9.67
C ALA A 106 4.71 55.70 -10.44
N GLY A 107 5.87 56.37 -10.39
CA GLY A 107 7.12 55.96 -11.03
C GLY A 107 7.98 55.01 -10.18
N ASN A 108 7.62 54.79 -8.92
CA ASN A 108 8.42 54.03 -7.97
C ASN A 108 8.22 52.52 -8.10
N ALA A 109 9.03 51.87 -8.94
CA ALA A 109 8.98 50.41 -9.14
C ALA A 109 9.09 49.60 -7.82
N ARG A 110 9.83 50.11 -6.82
CA ARG A 110 9.98 49.46 -5.53
C ARG A 110 8.70 49.51 -4.71
N ALA A 111 8.01 50.65 -4.67
CA ALA A 111 6.71 50.77 -4.00
C ALA A 111 5.65 49.84 -4.64
N TRP A 112 5.65 49.71 -5.98
CA TRP A 112 4.79 48.75 -6.67
C TRP A 112 5.14 47.28 -6.35
N THR A 113 6.44 46.96 -6.19
CA THR A 113 6.88 45.62 -5.77
C THR A 113 6.45 45.32 -4.32
N ASP A 114 6.62 46.30 -3.42
CA ASP A 114 6.20 46.21 -2.02
C ASP A 114 4.66 46.03 -1.93
N LEU A 115 3.89 46.77 -2.74
CA LEU A 115 2.43 46.61 -2.87
C LEU A 115 2.04 45.21 -3.34
N ALA A 116 2.72 44.66 -4.35
CA ALA A 116 2.44 43.33 -4.87
C ALA A 116 2.64 42.25 -3.81
N ALA A 117 3.72 42.35 -3.02
CA ALA A 117 3.99 41.44 -1.91
C ALA A 117 2.94 41.58 -0.79
N ALA A 118 2.56 42.81 -0.43
CA ALA A 118 1.55 43.07 0.59
C ALA A 118 0.15 42.58 0.17
N ALA A 119 -0.23 42.74 -1.09
CA ALA A 119 -1.49 42.24 -1.63
C ALA A 119 -1.58 40.70 -1.57
N LEU A 120 -0.48 39.99 -1.86
CA LEU A 120 -0.41 38.53 -1.64
C LEU A 120 -0.61 38.16 -0.17
N ALA A 121 0.05 38.87 0.74
CA ALA A 121 -0.10 38.61 2.17
C ALA A 121 -1.52 38.92 2.68
N ALA A 122 -2.19 39.91 2.07
CA ALA A 122 -3.58 40.28 2.37
C ALA A 122 -4.62 39.34 1.70
N GLY A 123 -4.20 38.39 0.87
CA GLY A 123 -5.10 37.45 0.21
C GLY A 123 -5.74 37.97 -1.09
N ASP A 124 -5.22 39.06 -1.68
CA ASP A 124 -5.71 39.63 -2.93
C ASP A 124 -4.72 39.37 -4.09
N PRO A 125 -4.83 38.20 -4.78
CA PRO A 125 -3.95 37.89 -5.89
C PRO A 125 -4.20 38.75 -7.14
N GLY A 126 -5.39 39.36 -7.28
CA GLY A 126 -5.70 40.25 -8.40
C GLY A 126 -4.93 41.57 -8.30
N ALA A 127 -4.99 42.21 -7.12
CA ALA A 127 -4.21 43.41 -6.85
C ALA A 127 -2.70 43.14 -6.90
N ALA A 128 -2.26 41.97 -6.42
CA ALA A 128 -0.85 41.57 -6.51
C ALA A 128 -0.37 41.44 -7.96
N LEU A 129 -1.17 40.86 -8.84
CA LEU A 129 -0.86 40.75 -10.27
C LEU A 129 -0.76 42.14 -10.92
N ALA A 130 -1.75 43.01 -10.69
CA ALA A 130 -1.74 44.36 -11.24
C ALA A 130 -0.53 45.19 -10.76
N ALA A 131 -0.20 45.11 -9.47
CA ALA A 131 0.93 45.83 -8.88
C ALA A 131 2.28 45.30 -9.39
N SER A 132 2.44 43.97 -9.51
CA SER A 132 3.66 43.36 -10.05
C SER A 132 3.85 43.67 -11.54
N ASP A 133 2.80 43.61 -12.35
CA ASP A 133 2.85 44.03 -13.76
C ASP A 133 3.25 45.50 -13.91
N ARG A 134 2.75 46.38 -13.03
CA ARG A 134 3.14 47.79 -13.01
C ARG A 134 4.60 47.97 -12.61
N ALA A 135 5.07 47.26 -11.58
CA ALA A 135 6.48 47.26 -11.18
C ALA A 135 7.39 46.84 -12.34
N LEU A 136 7.02 45.78 -13.07
CA LEU A 136 7.79 45.24 -14.18
C LEU A 136 7.78 46.13 -15.42
N ARG A 137 6.69 46.87 -15.69
CA ARG A 137 6.68 47.92 -16.73
C ARG A 137 7.66 49.04 -16.42
N LEU A 138 7.81 49.41 -15.15
CA LEU A 138 8.75 50.45 -14.72
C LEU A 138 10.19 49.94 -14.68
N ARG A 139 10.39 48.69 -14.27
CA ARG A 139 11.70 48.04 -14.20
C ARG A 139 11.57 46.52 -14.45
N PRO A 140 11.88 46.04 -15.65
CA PRO A 140 11.68 44.62 -16.00
C PRO A 140 12.55 43.62 -15.22
N GLY A 141 13.75 44.03 -14.79
CA GLY A 141 14.73 43.16 -14.13
C GLY A 141 14.62 43.11 -12.60
N VAL A 142 13.40 43.11 -12.03
CA VAL A 142 13.19 43.03 -10.57
C VAL A 142 12.76 41.61 -10.19
N PRO A 143 13.65 40.77 -9.62
CA PRO A 143 13.33 39.38 -9.30
C PRO A 143 12.13 39.26 -8.35
N ALA A 144 12.04 40.15 -7.36
CA ALA A 144 10.95 40.16 -6.40
C ALA A 144 9.58 40.47 -7.04
N ALA A 145 9.53 41.30 -8.09
CA ALA A 145 8.30 41.60 -8.80
C ALA A 145 7.83 40.41 -9.63
N HIS A 146 8.75 39.74 -10.34
CA HIS A 146 8.47 38.48 -11.03
C HIS A 146 8.02 37.37 -10.08
N ALA A 147 8.65 37.24 -8.91
CA ALA A 147 8.25 36.27 -7.89
C ALA A 147 6.84 36.53 -7.34
N SER A 148 6.50 37.79 -7.05
CA SER A 148 5.14 38.18 -6.64
C SER A 148 4.12 37.92 -7.76
N ARG A 149 4.49 38.21 -9.02
CA ARG A 149 3.66 37.90 -10.19
C ARG A 149 3.37 36.40 -10.30
N ALA A 150 4.40 35.57 -10.18
CA ALA A 150 4.28 34.11 -10.21
C ALA A 150 3.35 33.59 -9.10
N ALA A 151 3.53 34.07 -7.87
CA ALA A 151 2.69 33.68 -6.74
C ALA A 151 1.21 34.11 -6.91
N ALA A 152 0.97 35.29 -7.50
CA ALA A 152 -0.36 35.78 -7.81
C ALA A 152 -1.05 34.92 -8.88
N LEU A 153 -0.35 34.66 -10.00
CA LEU A 153 -0.84 33.82 -11.09
C LEU A 153 -1.17 32.40 -10.63
N ARG A 154 -0.33 31.81 -9.76
CA ARG A 154 -0.61 30.51 -9.13
C ARG A 154 -1.93 30.53 -8.37
N ARG A 155 -2.16 31.55 -7.53
CA ARG A 155 -3.40 31.67 -6.74
C ARG A 155 -4.65 31.92 -7.60
N LEU A 156 -4.46 32.49 -8.79
CA LEU A 156 -5.52 32.69 -9.80
C LEU A 156 -5.71 31.45 -10.70
N GLY A 157 -5.00 30.34 -10.45
CA GLY A 157 -5.10 29.11 -11.25
C GLY A 157 -4.39 29.17 -12.61
N ARG A 158 -3.67 30.25 -12.92
CA ARG A 158 -2.93 30.44 -14.18
C ARG A 158 -1.53 29.83 -14.08
N MET A 159 -1.47 28.49 -14.05
CA MET A 159 -0.25 27.75 -13.71
C MET A 159 0.90 27.98 -14.71
N ASP A 160 0.65 27.94 -16.02
CA ASP A 160 1.70 28.13 -17.02
C ASP A 160 2.30 29.54 -16.98
N ASP A 161 1.46 30.56 -16.84
CA ASP A 161 1.91 31.94 -16.66
C ASP A 161 2.72 32.10 -15.36
N ALA A 162 2.34 31.40 -14.29
CA ALA A 162 3.07 31.40 -13.04
C ALA A 162 4.47 30.80 -13.20
N VAL A 163 4.60 29.71 -13.95
CA VAL A 163 5.90 29.11 -14.29
C VAL A 163 6.74 30.09 -15.10
N LEU A 164 6.20 30.72 -16.14
CA LEU A 164 6.91 31.71 -16.95
C LEU A 164 7.38 32.91 -16.12
N ALA A 165 6.54 33.44 -15.25
CA ALA A 165 6.92 34.52 -14.34
C ALA A 165 8.02 34.09 -13.35
N SER A 166 7.98 32.84 -12.87
CA SER A 166 9.02 32.31 -11.97
C SER A 166 10.35 32.08 -12.69
N MET A 167 10.32 31.61 -13.95
CA MET A 167 11.50 31.53 -14.81
C MET A 167 12.12 32.92 -15.01
N ALA A 168 11.30 33.95 -15.26
CA ALA A 168 11.78 35.32 -15.38
C ALA A 168 12.40 35.85 -14.06
N ALA A 169 11.88 35.43 -12.90
CA ALA A 169 12.50 35.74 -11.60
C ALA A 169 13.91 35.12 -11.48
N VAL A 170 14.06 33.85 -11.88
CA VAL A 170 15.36 33.13 -11.88
C VAL A 170 16.33 33.75 -12.90
N THR A 171 15.86 34.16 -14.08
CA THR A 171 16.69 34.87 -15.06
C THR A 171 17.18 36.22 -14.54
N ALA A 172 16.34 36.93 -13.78
CA ALA A 172 16.72 38.22 -13.19
C ALA A 172 17.70 38.08 -12.01
N ASP A 173 17.75 36.93 -11.33
CA ASP A 173 18.74 36.60 -10.31
C ASP A 173 19.16 35.11 -10.38
N PRO A 174 20.10 34.78 -11.29
CA PRO A 174 20.56 33.42 -11.49
C PRO A 174 21.44 32.89 -10.35
N ALA A 175 21.73 33.64 -9.29
CA ALA A 175 22.47 33.13 -8.12
C ALA A 175 21.55 32.72 -6.96
N SER A 176 20.25 32.95 -7.09
CA SER A 176 19.29 32.68 -6.02
C SER A 176 18.83 31.22 -5.99
N ALA A 177 19.33 30.46 -5.01
CA ALA A 177 18.83 29.12 -4.71
C ALA A 177 17.33 29.12 -4.33
N ARG A 178 16.87 30.14 -3.58
CA ARG A 178 15.47 30.29 -3.16
C ARG A 178 14.52 30.44 -4.35
N LEU A 179 14.89 31.23 -5.36
CA LEU A 179 14.06 31.37 -6.56
C LEU A 179 14.02 30.07 -7.37
N ARG A 180 15.12 29.32 -7.43
CA ARG A 180 15.14 27.99 -8.06
C ARG A 180 14.28 26.97 -7.34
N LEU A 181 14.30 26.93 -6.00
CA LEU A 181 13.38 26.11 -5.21
C LEU A 181 11.92 26.48 -5.50
N SER A 182 11.62 27.78 -5.53
CA SER A 182 10.27 28.29 -5.83
C SER A 182 9.80 27.91 -7.24
N LEU A 183 10.68 27.99 -8.24
CA LEU A 183 10.41 27.53 -9.60
C LEU A 183 10.19 26.01 -9.64
N GLY A 184 11.04 25.23 -8.97
CA GLY A 184 10.87 23.78 -8.88
C GLY A 184 9.52 23.38 -8.28
N HIS A 185 9.07 24.08 -7.23
CA HIS A 185 7.75 23.83 -6.63
C HIS A 185 6.60 24.10 -7.60
N LEU A 186 6.66 25.18 -8.37
CA LEU A 186 5.66 25.50 -9.39
C LEU A 186 5.66 24.48 -10.51
N LEU A 187 6.83 24.09 -11.02
CA LEU A 187 6.96 23.06 -12.06
C LEU A 187 6.41 21.71 -11.59
N ARG A 188 6.66 21.33 -10.34
CA ARG A 188 6.08 20.12 -9.73
C ARG A 188 4.55 20.20 -9.68
N GLN A 189 4.00 21.33 -9.25
CA GLN A 189 2.55 21.55 -9.22
C GLN A 189 1.92 21.53 -10.63
N ALA A 190 2.69 21.94 -11.64
CA ALA A 190 2.30 21.88 -13.05
C ALA A 190 2.50 20.49 -13.69
N GLY A 191 2.96 19.48 -12.94
CA GLY A 191 3.25 18.13 -13.47
C GLY A 191 4.54 18.02 -14.30
N ARG A 192 5.33 19.11 -14.41
CA ARG A 192 6.58 19.17 -15.19
C ARG A 192 7.76 18.69 -14.35
N MET A 193 7.76 17.40 -14.02
CA MET A 193 8.63 16.83 -12.98
C MET A 193 10.12 16.85 -13.33
N ASP A 194 10.50 16.63 -14.59
CA ASP A 194 11.90 16.70 -15.04
C ASP A 194 12.49 18.12 -14.90
N GLU A 195 11.72 19.13 -15.27
CA GLU A 195 12.12 20.54 -15.14
C GLU A 195 12.18 20.97 -13.67
N ALA A 196 11.27 20.45 -12.84
CA ALA A 196 11.33 20.64 -11.40
C ALA A 196 12.63 20.08 -10.82
N LEU A 197 13.00 18.85 -11.20
CA LEU A 197 14.27 18.23 -10.79
C LEU A 197 15.48 19.05 -11.24
N ALA A 198 15.50 19.56 -12.48
CA ALA A 198 16.57 20.43 -12.96
C ALA A 198 16.69 21.71 -12.10
N SER A 199 15.56 22.31 -11.73
CA SER A 199 15.51 23.50 -10.88
C SER A 199 16.03 23.19 -9.46
N TYR A 200 15.62 22.08 -8.85
CA TYR A 200 16.09 21.67 -7.52
C TYR A 200 17.59 21.34 -7.51
N ARG A 201 18.10 20.63 -8.52
CA ARG A 201 19.54 20.36 -8.67
C ARG A 201 20.34 21.65 -8.81
N ALA A 202 19.85 22.62 -9.57
CA ALA A 202 20.50 23.91 -9.70
C ALA A 202 20.48 24.70 -8.37
N ALA A 203 19.44 24.59 -7.55
CA ALA A 203 19.43 25.14 -6.20
C ALA A 203 20.46 24.45 -5.28
N GLN A 204 20.52 23.12 -5.34
CA GLN A 204 21.50 22.29 -4.62
C GLN A 204 22.95 22.67 -4.99
N SER A 205 23.25 22.89 -6.26
CA SER A 205 24.61 23.29 -6.68
C SER A 205 25.02 24.67 -6.15
N LEU A 206 24.08 25.59 -5.97
CA LEU A 206 24.37 26.93 -5.42
C LEU A 206 24.53 26.90 -3.89
N ARG A 207 23.83 25.97 -3.23
CA ARG A 207 23.89 25.78 -1.79
C ARG A 207 23.96 24.28 -1.45
N PRO A 208 25.16 23.67 -1.54
CA PRO A 208 25.33 22.24 -1.28
C PRO A 208 25.01 21.83 0.16
N ASP A 209 25.02 22.77 1.10
CA ASP A 209 24.72 22.55 2.51
C ASP A 209 23.28 22.92 2.90
N ASP A 210 22.45 23.30 1.92
CA ASP A 210 21.03 23.54 2.15
C ASP A 210 20.22 22.24 2.04
N SER A 211 19.64 21.80 3.15
CA SER A 211 18.85 20.56 3.21
C SER A 211 17.64 20.55 2.26
N GLU A 212 17.04 21.71 1.95
CA GLU A 212 15.83 21.77 1.14
C GLU A 212 16.10 21.39 -0.32
N GLY A 213 17.22 21.83 -0.88
CA GLY A 213 17.62 21.46 -2.25
C GLY A 213 17.73 19.96 -2.44
N HIS A 214 18.39 19.29 -1.49
CA HIS A 214 18.52 17.83 -1.48
C HIS A 214 17.17 17.13 -1.27
N ARG A 215 16.33 17.62 -0.34
CA ARG A 215 15.01 17.03 -0.06
C ARG A 215 14.15 17.02 -1.32
N TRP A 216 13.98 18.18 -1.94
CA TRP A 216 13.05 18.33 -3.07
C TRP A 216 13.58 17.71 -4.36
N ALA A 217 14.89 17.70 -4.58
CA ALA A 217 15.49 16.91 -5.66
C ALA A 217 15.22 15.41 -5.44
N GLY A 218 15.35 14.92 -4.21
CA GLY A 218 15.02 13.55 -3.83
C GLY A 218 13.56 13.20 -4.07
N CYS A 219 12.61 14.02 -3.62
CA CYS A 219 11.18 13.83 -3.89
C CYS A 219 10.86 13.79 -5.39
N ALA A 220 11.48 14.66 -6.20
CA ALA A 220 11.28 14.68 -7.64
C ALA A 220 11.86 13.42 -8.32
N LEU A 221 13.04 12.96 -7.90
CA LEU A 221 13.64 11.71 -8.37
C LEU A 221 12.77 10.49 -8.03
N HIS A 222 12.19 10.48 -6.83
CA HIS A 222 11.27 9.41 -6.42
C HIS A 222 10.02 9.38 -7.30
N ALA A 223 9.40 10.54 -7.55
CA ALA A 223 8.24 10.64 -8.43
C ALA A 223 8.54 10.24 -9.89
N LEU A 224 9.79 10.35 -10.34
CA LEU A 224 10.27 9.89 -11.65
C LEU A 224 10.70 8.40 -11.65
N GLY A 225 10.59 7.67 -10.54
CA GLY A 225 10.99 6.27 -10.42
C GLY A 225 12.49 6.04 -10.24
N HIS A 226 13.30 7.09 -10.07
CA HIS A 226 14.74 7.00 -9.83
C HIS A 226 15.06 6.78 -8.35
N HIS A 227 14.64 5.64 -7.81
CA HIS A 227 14.63 5.37 -6.36
C HIS A 227 16.00 5.48 -5.69
N ASP A 228 17.08 4.92 -6.28
CA ASP A 228 18.41 4.97 -5.66
C ASP A 228 18.97 6.41 -5.55
N HIS A 229 18.80 7.20 -6.62
CA HIS A 229 19.20 8.60 -6.60
C HIS A 229 18.35 9.42 -5.62
N ALA A 230 17.05 9.11 -5.52
CA ALA A 230 16.16 9.74 -4.54
C ALA A 230 16.64 9.48 -3.10
N ILE A 231 16.93 8.22 -2.78
CA ILE A 231 17.44 7.80 -1.46
C ILE A 231 18.75 8.51 -1.14
N ALA A 232 19.69 8.60 -2.09
CA ALA A 232 20.97 9.29 -1.88
C ALA A 232 20.78 10.79 -1.57
N ALA A 233 19.93 11.48 -2.32
CA ALA A 233 19.63 12.89 -2.08
C ALA A 233 18.91 13.10 -0.72
N LEU A 234 17.92 12.27 -0.39
CA LEU A 234 17.19 12.34 0.86
C LEU A 234 18.08 12.04 2.08
N ARG A 235 19.00 11.06 1.97
CA ARG A 235 20.03 10.81 2.99
C ARG A 235 20.91 12.02 3.23
N ARG A 236 21.32 12.74 2.19
CA ARG A 236 22.08 13.99 2.35
C ARG A 236 21.25 15.07 3.04
N SER A 237 19.96 15.17 2.72
CA SER A 237 19.05 16.13 3.37
C SER A 237 18.94 15.89 4.88
N VAL A 238 18.67 14.64 5.30
CA VAL A 238 18.55 14.31 6.74
C VAL A 238 19.90 14.37 7.46
N ALA A 239 21.02 14.16 6.78
CA ALA A 239 22.34 14.35 7.35
C ALA A 239 22.66 15.83 7.63
N LEU A 240 22.21 16.73 6.75
CA LEU A 240 22.38 18.18 6.93
C LEU A 240 21.49 18.71 8.05
N ARG A 241 20.24 18.24 8.13
CA ARG A 241 19.26 18.66 9.14
C ARG A 241 18.47 17.46 9.68
N PRO A 242 19.00 16.78 10.72
CA PRO A 242 18.40 15.54 11.25
C PRO A 242 17.13 15.75 12.08
N ASP A 243 16.80 17.00 12.41
CA ASP A 243 15.63 17.42 13.19
C ASP A 243 14.36 17.65 12.34
N GLN A 244 14.46 17.52 11.01
CA GLN A 244 13.32 17.70 10.12
C GLN A 244 12.57 16.38 9.90
N ALA A 245 11.46 16.20 10.61
CA ALA A 245 10.59 15.03 10.50
C ALA A 245 10.15 14.73 9.05
N ASP A 246 9.76 15.75 8.29
CA ASP A 246 9.34 15.55 6.91
C ASP A 246 10.43 14.95 6.01
N ALA A 247 11.70 15.32 6.19
CA ALA A 247 12.79 14.81 5.36
C ALA A 247 13.00 13.30 5.62
N TRP A 248 12.86 12.88 6.87
CA TRP A 248 12.84 11.47 7.25
C TRP A 248 11.63 10.73 6.67
N HIS A 249 10.46 11.37 6.64
CA HIS A 249 9.25 10.79 6.05
C HIS A 249 9.43 10.52 4.55
N GLU A 250 9.91 11.51 3.80
CA GLU A 250 10.20 11.37 2.36
C GLU A 250 11.26 10.28 2.11
N LEU A 251 12.29 10.20 2.95
CA LEU A 251 13.28 9.12 2.89
C LEU A 251 12.64 7.75 3.12
N GLY A 252 11.79 7.61 4.13
CA GLY A 252 11.08 6.37 4.43
C GLY A 252 10.19 5.91 3.27
N VAL A 253 9.45 6.84 2.65
CA VAL A 253 8.62 6.55 1.47
C VAL A 253 9.48 6.07 0.30
N ALA A 254 10.61 6.75 0.01
CA ALA A 254 11.51 6.35 -1.06
C ALA A 254 12.16 4.97 -0.82
N LEU A 255 12.52 4.66 0.43
CA LEU A 255 13.06 3.35 0.82
C LEU A 255 12.00 2.24 0.68
N ALA A 256 10.76 2.50 1.10
CA ALA A 256 9.67 1.55 1.00
C ALA A 256 9.37 1.19 -0.47
N SER A 257 9.29 2.17 -1.37
CA SER A 257 9.10 1.90 -2.81
C SER A 257 10.27 1.18 -3.47
N ALA A 258 11.48 1.27 -2.90
CA ALA A 258 12.65 0.50 -3.34
C ALA A 258 12.70 -0.92 -2.74
N GLY A 259 11.68 -1.36 -1.99
CA GLY A 259 11.66 -2.66 -1.32
C GLY A 259 12.56 -2.76 -0.08
N ARG A 260 13.15 -1.64 0.37
CA ARG A 260 14.05 -1.58 1.54
C ARG A 260 13.25 -1.37 2.83
N HIS A 261 12.34 -2.29 3.13
CA HIS A 261 11.34 -2.13 4.19
C HIS A 261 11.96 -1.98 5.59
N GLY A 262 13.10 -2.63 5.87
CA GLY A 262 13.84 -2.45 7.13
C GLY A 262 14.32 -1.01 7.34
N ASP A 263 15.04 -0.46 6.37
CA ASP A 263 15.51 0.94 6.42
C ASP A 263 14.34 1.94 6.44
N ALA A 264 13.25 1.61 5.74
CA ALA A 264 12.04 2.45 5.73
C ALA A 264 11.40 2.50 7.13
N ALA A 265 11.29 1.37 7.82
CA ALA A 265 10.78 1.31 9.19
C ALA A 265 11.63 2.15 10.14
N ASP A 266 12.97 2.11 10.01
CA ASP A 266 13.87 2.96 10.81
C ASP A 266 13.65 4.45 10.53
N ALA A 267 13.52 4.84 9.25
CA ALA A 267 13.25 6.22 8.85
C ALA A 267 11.91 6.72 9.41
N PHE A 268 10.83 5.94 9.30
CA PHE A 268 9.53 6.30 9.90
C PHE A 268 9.60 6.34 11.43
N GLY A 269 10.37 5.46 12.06
CA GLY A 269 10.67 5.52 13.49
C GLY A 269 11.29 6.87 13.92
N ARG A 270 12.20 7.42 13.10
CA ARG A 270 12.75 8.77 13.31
C ARG A 270 11.69 9.87 13.18
N VAL A 271 10.78 9.77 12.22
CA VAL A 271 9.64 10.71 12.10
C VAL A 271 8.81 10.69 13.38
N ILE A 272 8.48 9.51 13.89
CA ILE A 272 7.65 9.33 15.10
C ILE A 272 8.36 9.86 16.35
N ALA A 273 9.69 9.72 16.44
CA ALA A 273 10.47 10.27 17.54
C ALA A 273 10.46 11.82 17.54
N LEU A 274 10.48 12.45 16.37
CA LEU A 274 10.45 13.90 16.21
C LEU A 274 9.01 14.47 16.30
N ALA A 275 8.04 13.72 15.79
CA ALA A 275 6.64 14.11 15.69
C ALA A 275 5.72 12.91 16.03
N PRO A 276 5.46 12.63 17.33
CA PRO A 276 4.67 11.48 17.76
C PRO A 276 3.23 11.43 17.21
N GLY A 277 2.67 12.59 16.84
CA GLY A 277 1.34 12.75 16.24
C GLY A 277 1.27 12.59 14.72
N HIS A 278 2.35 12.15 14.05
CA HIS A 278 2.39 12.05 12.60
C HIS A 278 1.69 10.77 12.09
N ALA A 279 0.35 10.81 11.96
CA ALA A 279 -0.46 9.65 11.57
C ALA A 279 0.04 8.92 10.31
N ALA A 280 0.34 9.64 9.23
CA ALA A 280 0.81 9.02 7.98
C ALA A 280 2.13 8.24 8.14
N ALA A 281 3.03 8.67 9.04
CA ALA A 281 4.29 7.97 9.30
C ALA A 281 4.06 6.69 10.12
N LEU A 282 3.08 6.71 11.04
CA LEU A 282 2.65 5.51 11.77
C LEU A 282 2.00 4.49 10.83
N ALA A 283 1.15 4.94 9.90
CA ALA A 283 0.57 4.07 8.88
C ALA A 283 1.66 3.45 7.99
N ASN A 284 2.59 4.26 7.48
CA ASN A 284 3.67 3.77 6.62
C ASN A 284 4.65 2.85 7.38
N LEU A 285 4.91 3.11 8.67
CA LEU A 285 5.65 2.20 9.54
C LEU A 285 4.92 0.86 9.66
N GLY A 286 3.61 0.87 9.90
CA GLY A 286 2.79 -0.34 9.95
C GLY A 286 2.90 -1.16 8.67
N SER A 287 2.78 -0.53 7.51
CA SER A 287 2.93 -1.20 6.22
C SER A 287 4.35 -1.76 6.00
N ALA A 288 5.40 -1.00 6.33
CA ALA A 288 6.77 -1.51 6.24
C ALA A 288 7.01 -2.72 7.17
N LEU A 289 6.37 -2.75 8.35
CA LEU A 289 6.44 -3.87 9.28
C LEU A 289 5.65 -5.09 8.79
N GLN A 290 4.54 -4.91 8.07
CA GLN A 290 3.82 -6.02 7.42
C GLN A 290 4.69 -6.72 6.36
N GLU A 291 5.41 -5.95 5.54
CA GLU A 291 6.33 -6.51 4.53
C GLU A 291 7.52 -7.25 5.15
N LEU A 292 7.82 -6.97 6.42
CA LEU A 292 8.83 -7.67 7.21
C LEU A 292 8.24 -8.82 8.06
N ASP A 293 6.96 -9.16 7.89
CA ASP A 293 6.22 -10.15 8.69
C ASP A 293 6.23 -9.86 10.22
N ARG A 294 6.44 -8.59 10.62
CA ARG A 294 6.43 -8.11 12.02
C ARG A 294 5.04 -7.68 12.45
N TRP A 295 4.11 -8.64 12.44
CA TRP A 295 2.67 -8.41 12.62
C TRP A 295 2.28 -7.69 13.93
N PRO A 296 2.82 -8.04 15.12
CA PRO A 296 2.44 -7.37 16.36
C PRO A 296 2.82 -5.87 16.37
N GLU A 297 4.02 -5.54 15.88
CA GLU A 297 4.45 -4.14 15.79
C GLU A 297 3.67 -3.37 14.72
N ALA A 298 3.33 -4.02 13.59
CA ALA A 298 2.50 -3.42 12.56
C ALA A 298 1.11 -3.04 13.10
N GLU A 299 0.48 -3.95 13.85
CA GLU A 299 -0.81 -3.71 14.51
C GLU A 299 -0.75 -2.49 15.44
N GLN A 300 0.28 -2.41 16.28
CA GLN A 300 0.47 -1.29 17.19
C GLN A 300 0.61 0.04 16.43
N ALA A 301 1.38 0.05 15.34
CA ALA A 301 1.57 1.24 14.52
C ALA A 301 0.25 1.70 13.87
N PHE A 302 -0.51 0.77 13.27
CA PHE A 302 -1.82 1.10 12.68
C PHE A 302 -2.84 1.59 13.71
N ARG A 303 -2.93 0.94 14.88
CA ARG A 303 -3.83 1.38 15.95
C ARG A 303 -3.47 2.79 16.45
N ARG A 304 -2.18 3.10 16.60
CA ARG A 304 -1.72 4.46 16.94
C ARG A 304 -2.05 5.47 15.84
N SER A 305 -1.88 5.11 14.56
CA SER A 305 -2.30 5.95 13.44
C SER A 305 -3.80 6.26 13.50
N LEU A 306 -4.62 5.23 13.71
CA LEU A 306 -6.10 5.35 13.79
C LEU A 306 -6.57 6.10 15.05
N ALA A 307 -5.79 6.11 16.13
CA ALA A 307 -6.08 6.95 17.29
C ALA A 307 -5.95 8.46 16.97
N ILE A 308 -5.10 8.83 16.01
CA ILE A 308 -4.90 10.22 15.57
C ILE A 308 -5.83 10.56 14.39
N ALA A 309 -5.94 9.66 13.42
CA ALA A 309 -6.72 9.82 12.20
C ALA A 309 -7.70 8.63 12.04
N PRO A 310 -8.84 8.65 12.75
CA PRO A 310 -9.74 7.51 12.87
C PRO A 310 -10.39 7.06 11.55
N ASP A 311 -10.65 8.00 10.63
CA ASP A 311 -11.39 7.74 9.40
C ASP A 311 -10.44 7.64 8.19
N THR A 312 -9.46 6.74 8.31
CA THR A 312 -8.48 6.45 7.26
C THR A 312 -8.70 5.03 6.70
N PRO A 313 -9.43 4.89 5.57
CA PRO A 313 -9.92 3.59 5.10
C PRO A 313 -8.81 2.59 4.77
N ASP A 314 -7.71 3.06 4.18
CA ASP A 314 -6.55 2.22 3.84
C ASP A 314 -5.84 1.68 5.10
N VAL A 315 -5.78 2.50 6.16
CA VAL A 315 -5.18 2.09 7.44
C VAL A 315 -6.06 1.05 8.14
N LEU A 316 -7.38 1.22 8.10
CA LEU A 316 -8.33 0.22 8.61
C LEU A 316 -8.23 -1.10 7.84
N TYR A 317 -8.11 -1.03 6.51
CA TYR A 317 -7.91 -2.22 5.68
C TYR A 317 -6.60 -2.93 6.01
N ASN A 318 -5.49 -2.20 6.16
CA ASN A 318 -4.19 -2.78 6.52
C ASN A 318 -4.18 -3.35 7.95
N LEU A 319 -4.89 -2.72 8.89
CA LEU A 319 -5.13 -3.28 10.22
C LEU A 319 -5.92 -4.60 10.11
N GLY A 320 -6.98 -4.64 9.31
CA GLY A 320 -7.74 -5.85 9.02
C GLY A 320 -6.84 -6.98 8.50
N ASN A 321 -5.94 -6.67 7.54
CA ASN A 321 -4.99 -7.65 7.00
C ASN A 321 -4.05 -8.19 8.09
N THR A 322 -3.57 -7.31 8.97
CA THR A 322 -2.70 -7.69 10.10
C THR A 322 -3.43 -8.62 11.07
N LEU A 323 -4.69 -8.30 11.41
CA LEU A 323 -5.51 -9.11 12.30
C LEU A 323 -5.88 -10.46 11.69
N LEU A 324 -6.14 -10.49 10.38
CA LEU A 324 -6.40 -11.71 9.63
C LEU A 324 -5.18 -12.65 9.61
N MET A 325 -3.98 -12.10 9.44
CA MET A 325 -2.74 -12.88 9.55
C MET A 325 -2.48 -13.40 10.98
N ALA A 326 -3.00 -12.71 11.99
CA ALA A 326 -2.96 -13.12 13.39
C ALA A 326 -4.11 -14.05 13.82
N ASP A 327 -4.92 -14.58 12.87
CA ASP A 327 -6.09 -15.45 13.14
C ASP A 327 -7.21 -14.78 13.95
N ARG A 328 -7.17 -13.44 14.11
CA ARG A 328 -8.15 -12.63 14.85
C ARG A 328 -9.30 -12.18 13.94
N HIS A 329 -9.97 -13.18 13.37
CA HIS A 329 -10.96 -13.01 12.32
C HIS A 329 -12.08 -12.01 12.64
N ALA A 330 -12.67 -12.07 13.84
CA ALA A 330 -13.76 -11.17 14.23
C ALA A 330 -13.34 -9.69 14.26
N GLU A 331 -12.13 -9.41 14.78
CA GLU A 331 -11.59 -8.05 14.79
C GLU A 331 -11.19 -7.59 13.39
N ALA A 332 -10.68 -8.51 12.55
CA ALA A 332 -10.40 -8.21 11.15
C ALA A 332 -11.68 -7.80 10.39
N VAL A 333 -12.78 -8.54 10.57
CA VAL A 333 -14.09 -8.20 9.99
C VAL A 333 -14.52 -6.80 10.43
N ALA A 334 -14.44 -6.47 11.72
CA ALA A 334 -14.82 -5.14 12.22
C ALA A 334 -13.98 -4.01 11.58
N ALA A 335 -12.68 -4.23 11.38
CA ALA A 335 -11.81 -3.27 10.70
C ALA A 335 -12.19 -3.11 9.22
N TYR A 336 -12.47 -4.22 8.51
CA TYR A 336 -12.91 -4.19 7.12
C TYR A 336 -14.29 -3.55 6.95
N ASP A 337 -15.25 -3.85 7.81
CA ASP A 337 -16.59 -3.25 7.79
C ASP A 337 -16.48 -1.72 7.90
N ARG A 338 -15.64 -1.22 8.81
CA ARG A 338 -15.39 0.23 8.94
C ARG A 338 -14.69 0.82 7.72
N SER A 339 -13.73 0.10 7.14
CA SER A 339 -13.04 0.53 5.91
C SER A 339 -14.00 0.62 4.71
N LEU A 340 -14.87 -0.37 4.54
CA LEU A 340 -15.89 -0.42 3.48
C LEU A 340 -17.02 0.58 3.72
N HIS A 341 -17.37 0.88 4.96
CA HIS A 341 -18.32 1.95 5.26
C HIS A 341 -17.84 3.31 4.73
N LEU A 342 -16.54 3.59 4.86
CA LEU A 342 -15.95 4.84 4.36
C LEU A 342 -15.74 4.85 2.84
N GLN A 343 -15.48 3.69 2.22
CA GLN A 343 -15.32 3.54 0.77
C GLN A 343 -16.01 2.25 0.27
N PRO A 344 -17.32 2.30 -0.02
CA PRO A 344 -18.12 1.11 -0.35
C PRO A 344 -17.79 0.46 -1.70
N GLU A 345 -17.24 1.25 -2.64
CA GLU A 345 -16.97 0.86 -4.02
C GLU A 345 -15.66 0.05 -4.18
N GLU A 346 -14.81 0.00 -3.15
CA GLU A 346 -13.53 -0.73 -3.19
C GLU A 346 -13.72 -2.23 -2.98
N VAL A 347 -14.17 -2.92 -4.03
CA VAL A 347 -14.49 -4.36 -4.01
C VAL A 347 -13.29 -5.24 -3.64
N GLY A 348 -12.06 -4.79 -3.90
CA GLY A 348 -10.85 -5.49 -3.44
C GLY A 348 -10.84 -5.74 -1.92
N ARG A 349 -11.46 -4.84 -1.13
CA ARG A 349 -11.56 -4.99 0.33
C ARG A 349 -12.57 -6.06 0.75
N ARG A 350 -13.56 -6.37 -0.09
CA ARG A 350 -14.51 -7.47 0.15
C ARG A 350 -13.82 -8.83 0.09
N TYR A 351 -12.75 -8.99 -0.70
CA TYR A 351 -12.01 -10.25 -0.75
C TYR A 351 -11.47 -10.66 0.63
N ASN A 352 -10.73 -9.78 1.29
CA ASN A 352 -10.14 -10.09 2.60
C ASN A 352 -11.19 -10.15 3.72
N ARG A 353 -12.26 -9.34 3.61
CA ARG A 353 -13.42 -9.46 4.52
C ARG A 353 -14.11 -10.81 4.36
N GLY A 354 -14.31 -11.27 3.13
CA GLY A 354 -14.86 -12.58 2.82
C GLY A 354 -14.10 -13.70 3.52
N HIS A 355 -12.76 -13.70 3.40
CA HIS A 355 -11.91 -14.63 4.16
C HIS A 355 -12.11 -14.51 5.67
N ALA A 356 -12.02 -13.30 6.22
CA ALA A 356 -12.22 -13.10 7.65
C ALA A 356 -13.61 -13.57 8.15
N LEU A 357 -14.65 -13.42 7.33
CA LEU A 357 -16.01 -13.93 7.59
C LEU A 357 -16.05 -15.46 7.59
N LEU A 358 -15.39 -16.12 6.63
CA LEU A 358 -15.27 -17.58 6.61
C LEU A 358 -14.56 -18.09 7.88
N GLY A 359 -13.43 -17.48 8.24
CA GLY A 359 -12.64 -17.86 9.41
C GLY A 359 -13.41 -17.74 10.74
N CYS A 360 -14.28 -16.73 10.89
CA CYS A 360 -15.14 -16.61 12.07
C CYS A 360 -16.48 -17.38 11.96
N GLY A 361 -16.71 -18.14 10.89
CA GLY A 361 -17.90 -18.99 10.72
C GLY A 361 -19.13 -18.31 10.12
N ARG A 362 -19.03 -17.03 9.71
CA ARG A 362 -20.10 -16.28 9.02
C ARG A 362 -20.10 -16.61 7.52
N LEU A 363 -20.35 -17.89 7.19
CA LEU A 363 -20.05 -18.42 5.86
C LEU A 363 -20.88 -17.81 4.75
N ALA A 364 -22.19 -17.67 4.92
CA ALA A 364 -23.07 -17.07 3.91
C ALA A 364 -22.60 -15.67 3.47
N GLU A 365 -22.22 -14.83 4.43
CA GLU A 365 -21.69 -13.48 4.17
C GLU A 365 -20.31 -13.55 3.52
N GLY A 366 -19.44 -14.46 3.98
CA GLY A 366 -18.11 -14.66 3.42
C GLY A 366 -18.16 -15.10 1.94
N TRP A 367 -19.06 -16.03 1.60
CA TRP A 367 -19.25 -16.46 0.22
C TRP A 367 -19.82 -15.34 -0.65
N ALA A 368 -20.76 -14.54 -0.15
CA ALA A 368 -21.31 -13.41 -0.89
C ALA A 368 -20.23 -12.37 -1.24
N ASP A 369 -19.32 -12.09 -0.30
CA ASP A 369 -18.18 -11.21 -0.51
C ASP A 369 -17.19 -11.75 -1.55
N LEU A 370 -16.85 -13.05 -1.47
CA LEU A 370 -15.95 -13.69 -2.42
C LEU A 370 -16.55 -13.76 -3.82
N ASP A 371 -17.84 -14.08 -3.95
CA ASP A 371 -18.57 -14.08 -5.21
C ASP A 371 -18.56 -12.70 -5.88
N ALA A 372 -18.77 -11.64 -5.09
CA ALA A 372 -18.70 -10.26 -5.58
C ALA A 372 -17.29 -9.89 -6.07
N TYR A 373 -16.25 -10.28 -5.33
CA TYR A 373 -14.86 -10.05 -5.73
C TYR A 373 -14.49 -10.81 -7.01
N TRP A 374 -14.81 -12.10 -7.07
CA TRP A 374 -14.49 -12.94 -8.21
C TRP A 374 -15.21 -12.45 -9.46
N ALA A 375 -16.49 -12.06 -9.37
CA ALA A 375 -17.23 -11.53 -10.51
C ALA A 375 -16.51 -10.38 -11.24
N MET A 376 -15.76 -9.53 -10.53
CA MET A 376 -14.97 -8.46 -11.15
C MET A 376 -13.56 -8.89 -11.57
N SER A 377 -12.95 -9.82 -10.83
CA SER A 377 -11.56 -10.23 -11.02
C SER A 377 -11.40 -11.38 -12.01
N ARG A 378 -12.45 -11.76 -12.73
CA ARG A 378 -12.44 -12.94 -13.60
C ARG A 378 -11.47 -12.76 -14.76
N PRO A 379 -10.52 -13.69 -14.96
CA PRO A 379 -9.64 -13.67 -16.13
C PRO A 379 -10.40 -13.95 -17.44
N THR A 380 -11.57 -14.60 -17.34
CA THR A 380 -12.46 -14.89 -18.47
C THR A 380 -13.84 -14.32 -18.19
N ALA A 381 -14.38 -13.57 -19.15
CA ALA A 381 -15.75 -13.07 -19.06
C ALA A 381 -16.72 -14.24 -18.85
N PRO A 382 -17.70 -14.10 -17.94
CA PRO A 382 -18.72 -15.12 -17.80
C PRO A 382 -19.45 -15.34 -19.13
N PRO A 383 -19.97 -16.55 -19.38
CA PRO A 383 -20.88 -16.78 -20.50
C PRO A 383 -22.03 -15.76 -20.44
N PRO A 384 -22.52 -15.24 -21.58
CA PRO A 384 -23.65 -14.32 -21.63
C PRO A 384 -24.97 -15.08 -21.42
N LEU A 385 -25.08 -15.76 -20.29
CA LEU A 385 -26.20 -16.61 -19.89
C LEU A 385 -26.66 -16.18 -18.48
N PRO A 386 -27.90 -16.49 -18.08
CA PRO A 386 -28.35 -16.28 -16.71
C PRO A 386 -27.44 -16.96 -15.68
N PHE A 387 -27.22 -16.30 -14.55
CA PHE A 387 -26.53 -16.91 -13.42
C PHE A 387 -27.48 -17.91 -12.73
N TRP A 388 -27.01 -19.14 -12.52
CA TRP A 388 -27.82 -20.18 -11.88
C TRP A 388 -27.89 -19.95 -10.36
N ASP A 389 -29.11 -19.77 -9.86
CA ASP A 389 -29.43 -19.46 -8.47
C ASP A 389 -29.45 -20.69 -7.55
N GLY A 390 -29.40 -21.90 -8.12
CA GLY A 390 -29.45 -23.16 -7.39
C GLY A 390 -30.78 -23.89 -7.42
N GLN A 391 -31.78 -23.36 -8.11
CA GLN A 391 -33.09 -24.00 -8.29
C GLN A 391 -33.11 -24.94 -9.50
N GLU A 392 -34.14 -25.77 -9.60
CA GLU A 392 -34.36 -26.62 -10.76
C GLU A 392 -34.57 -25.77 -12.02
N THR A 393 -33.98 -26.20 -13.13
CA THR A 393 -34.11 -25.51 -14.42
C THR A 393 -34.56 -26.48 -15.51
N PRO A 394 -35.42 -26.06 -16.44
CA PRO A 394 -35.92 -26.92 -17.53
C PRO A 394 -34.85 -27.25 -18.60
N GLY A 395 -33.60 -26.85 -18.38
CA GLY A 395 -32.50 -27.03 -19.31
C GLY A 395 -31.18 -27.26 -18.58
N ARG A 396 -30.10 -27.26 -19.35
CA ARG A 396 -28.77 -27.63 -18.86
C ARG A 396 -28.04 -26.45 -18.23
N VAL A 397 -27.50 -26.65 -17.04
CA VAL A 397 -26.64 -25.69 -16.34
C VAL A 397 -25.17 -25.96 -16.66
N LEU A 398 -24.43 -24.91 -17.00
CA LEU A 398 -22.97 -24.96 -17.15
C LEU A 398 -22.28 -24.60 -15.83
N LEU A 399 -21.61 -25.58 -15.21
CA LEU A 399 -20.69 -25.37 -14.12
C LEU A 399 -19.26 -25.28 -14.67
N TRP A 400 -18.51 -24.25 -14.32
CA TRP A 400 -17.20 -24.04 -14.95
C TRP A 400 -16.11 -23.62 -13.97
N GLY A 401 -14.91 -24.16 -14.17
CA GLY A 401 -13.73 -23.84 -13.38
C GLY A 401 -13.11 -22.51 -13.80
N GLU A 402 -12.69 -21.70 -12.82
CA GLU A 402 -12.10 -20.37 -13.03
C GLU A 402 -10.73 -20.20 -12.34
N HIS A 403 -10.34 -21.16 -11.51
CA HIS A 403 -9.15 -21.10 -10.66
C HIS A 403 -8.17 -22.23 -10.97
N GLY A 404 -7.18 -22.41 -10.09
CA GLY A 404 -6.23 -23.50 -10.18
C GLY A 404 -6.88 -24.86 -9.94
N VAL A 405 -6.20 -25.91 -10.40
CA VAL A 405 -6.64 -27.31 -10.31
C VAL A 405 -7.08 -27.71 -8.90
N GLY A 406 -6.38 -27.25 -7.84
CA GLY A 406 -6.74 -27.59 -6.45
C GLY A 406 -8.13 -27.10 -6.06
N ASP A 407 -8.47 -25.86 -6.41
CA ASP A 407 -9.75 -25.23 -6.09
C ASP A 407 -10.88 -25.90 -6.88
N GLU A 408 -10.64 -26.26 -8.15
CA GLU A 408 -11.59 -27.05 -8.94
C GLU A 408 -11.84 -28.41 -8.32
N VAL A 409 -10.78 -29.15 -7.98
CA VAL A 409 -10.89 -30.47 -7.33
C VAL A 409 -11.69 -30.35 -6.04
N LEU A 410 -11.48 -29.33 -5.21
CA LEU A 410 -12.25 -29.11 -3.99
C LEU A 410 -13.74 -28.88 -4.30
N ALA A 411 -14.04 -28.00 -5.25
CA ALA A 411 -15.42 -27.70 -5.62
C ALA A 411 -16.14 -28.88 -6.29
N CYS A 412 -15.41 -29.80 -6.94
CA CYS A 412 -15.99 -31.00 -7.56
C CYS A 412 -16.74 -31.90 -6.56
N GLY A 413 -16.41 -31.85 -5.27
CA GLY A 413 -17.15 -32.58 -4.23
C GLY A 413 -18.60 -32.15 -4.09
N LEU A 414 -18.98 -30.99 -4.65
CA LEU A 414 -20.32 -30.43 -4.62
C LEU A 414 -21.15 -30.77 -5.88
N LEU A 415 -20.54 -31.38 -6.90
CA LEU A 415 -21.19 -31.69 -8.17
C LEU A 415 -22.42 -32.60 -8.03
N PRO A 416 -22.42 -33.66 -7.19
CA PRO A 416 -23.61 -34.50 -7.03
C PRO A 416 -24.82 -33.72 -6.52
N GLU A 417 -24.63 -32.86 -5.51
CA GLU A 417 -25.71 -32.02 -4.97
C GLU A 417 -26.15 -30.95 -5.98
N ALA A 418 -25.21 -30.35 -6.71
CA ALA A 418 -25.53 -29.38 -7.75
C ALA A 418 -26.35 -30.01 -8.89
N ALA A 419 -25.97 -31.21 -9.34
CA ALA A 419 -26.69 -31.96 -10.37
C ALA A 419 -28.08 -32.38 -9.91
N ALA A 420 -28.22 -32.83 -8.66
CA ALA A 420 -29.52 -33.17 -8.07
C ALA A 420 -30.49 -31.97 -8.04
N ARG A 421 -29.98 -30.75 -7.88
CA ARG A 421 -30.80 -29.52 -7.91
C ARG A 421 -31.10 -29.04 -9.33
N ALA A 422 -30.11 -29.04 -10.22
CA ALA A 422 -30.24 -28.49 -11.57
C ALA A 422 -30.97 -29.44 -12.55
N GLY A 423 -30.99 -30.74 -12.28
CA GLY A 423 -31.47 -31.78 -13.20
C GLY A 423 -30.45 -32.16 -14.27
N ALA A 424 -30.02 -31.21 -15.10
CA ALA A 424 -29.01 -31.44 -16.15
C ALA A 424 -27.81 -30.50 -16.02
N VAL A 425 -26.60 -31.06 -15.95
CA VAL A 425 -25.36 -30.29 -15.73
C VAL A 425 -24.28 -30.68 -16.74
N THR A 426 -23.59 -29.67 -17.27
CA THR A 426 -22.29 -29.81 -17.93
C THR A 426 -21.22 -29.13 -17.10
N VAL A 427 -20.10 -29.82 -16.89
CA VAL A 427 -18.94 -29.31 -16.16
C VAL A 427 -17.81 -29.00 -17.15
N ALA A 428 -17.38 -27.73 -17.21
CA ALA A 428 -16.21 -27.31 -17.98
C ALA A 428 -15.01 -27.07 -17.05
N THR A 429 -13.96 -27.88 -17.18
CA THR A 429 -12.83 -27.95 -16.23
C THR A 429 -11.47 -27.83 -16.93
N ASP A 430 -10.36 -27.76 -16.20
CA ASP A 430 -9.04 -27.98 -16.79
C ASP A 430 -9.01 -29.29 -17.61
N ARG A 431 -8.45 -29.23 -18.83
CA ARG A 431 -8.41 -30.39 -19.74
C ARG A 431 -7.84 -31.65 -19.09
N ARG A 432 -6.84 -31.47 -18.21
CA ARG A 432 -6.17 -32.57 -17.52
C ARG A 432 -7.08 -33.27 -16.50
N LEU A 433 -8.12 -32.59 -16.00
CA LEU A 433 -9.10 -33.15 -15.06
C LEU A 433 -10.23 -33.91 -15.76
N VAL A 434 -10.45 -33.70 -17.07
CA VAL A 434 -11.59 -34.31 -17.80
C VAL A 434 -11.64 -35.83 -17.64
N PRO A 435 -10.55 -36.61 -17.82
CA PRO A 435 -10.63 -38.07 -17.73
C PRO A 435 -11.06 -38.56 -16.34
N VAL A 436 -10.44 -38.01 -15.28
CA VAL A 436 -10.74 -38.41 -13.89
C VAL A 436 -12.14 -37.98 -13.46
N LEU A 437 -12.59 -36.79 -13.87
CA LEU A 437 -13.91 -36.28 -13.52
C LEU A 437 -15.02 -37.00 -14.29
N GLN A 438 -14.83 -37.28 -15.58
CA GLN A 438 -15.83 -38.04 -16.35
C GLN A 438 -16.00 -39.46 -15.79
N ARG A 439 -14.91 -40.10 -15.33
CA ARG A 439 -14.96 -41.40 -14.67
C ARG A 439 -15.62 -41.33 -13.30
N ALA A 440 -15.36 -40.27 -12.54
CA ALA A 440 -15.95 -40.05 -11.22
C ALA A 440 -17.44 -39.72 -11.26
N PHE A 441 -17.88 -39.01 -12.30
CA PHE A 441 -19.25 -38.52 -12.45
C PHE A 441 -19.85 -38.94 -13.81
N PRO A 442 -20.10 -40.24 -14.04
CA PRO A 442 -20.52 -40.76 -15.35
C PRO A 442 -21.88 -40.22 -15.83
N ALA A 443 -22.72 -39.75 -14.90
CA ALA A 443 -24.01 -39.14 -15.23
C ALA A 443 -23.89 -37.67 -15.70
N LEU A 444 -22.74 -37.03 -15.49
CA LEU A 444 -22.49 -35.64 -15.90
C LEU A 444 -21.78 -35.61 -17.24
N THR A 445 -22.02 -34.54 -18.00
CA THR A 445 -21.21 -34.23 -19.17
C THR A 445 -20.00 -33.41 -18.72
N VAL A 446 -18.79 -33.96 -18.83
CA VAL A 446 -17.56 -33.25 -18.46
C VAL A 446 -16.76 -32.92 -19.72
N ILE A 447 -16.41 -31.65 -19.90
CA ILE A 447 -15.68 -31.15 -21.06
C ILE A 447 -14.48 -30.31 -20.62
N ALA A 448 -13.49 -30.14 -21.51
CA ALA A 448 -12.41 -29.20 -21.24
C ALA A 448 -12.92 -27.76 -21.36
N ARG A 449 -12.36 -26.87 -20.56
CA ARG A 449 -12.65 -25.44 -20.63
C ARG A 449 -12.33 -24.91 -22.03
N GLY A 450 -13.30 -24.24 -22.64
CA GLY A 450 -13.22 -23.73 -24.01
C GLY A 450 -13.79 -24.68 -25.07
N ASP A 451 -14.00 -25.95 -24.75
CA ASP A 451 -14.72 -26.86 -25.63
C ASP A 451 -16.22 -26.52 -25.63
N LYS A 452 -16.90 -26.82 -26.73
CA LYS A 452 -18.34 -26.55 -26.89
C LYS A 452 -19.13 -27.65 -26.16
N ALA A 453 -20.08 -27.24 -25.32
CA ALA A 453 -21.04 -28.15 -24.72
C ALA A 453 -22.07 -28.62 -25.74
N ASP A 454 -22.50 -29.88 -25.62
CA ASP A 454 -23.61 -30.43 -26.38
C ASP A 454 -24.96 -29.97 -25.81
N GLY A 455 -25.84 -29.51 -26.70
CA GLY A 455 -27.18 -29.03 -26.35
C GLY A 455 -27.23 -27.59 -25.81
N PRO A 456 -28.43 -27.03 -25.61
CA PRO A 456 -28.61 -25.67 -25.14
C PRO A 456 -28.29 -25.56 -23.65
N ILE A 457 -27.38 -24.63 -23.30
CA ILE A 457 -27.12 -24.21 -21.92
C ILE A 457 -28.08 -23.05 -21.59
N VAL A 458 -28.80 -23.14 -20.48
CA VAL A 458 -29.81 -22.15 -20.08
C VAL A 458 -29.36 -21.25 -18.92
N ALA A 459 -28.37 -21.69 -18.14
CA ALA A 459 -27.79 -20.91 -17.05
C ALA A 459 -26.36 -21.38 -16.77
N HIS A 460 -25.59 -20.57 -16.04
CA HIS A 460 -24.22 -20.91 -15.66
C HIS A 460 -23.90 -20.56 -14.21
N ARG A 461 -22.89 -21.22 -13.63
CA ARG A 461 -22.29 -20.83 -12.35
C ARG A 461 -20.84 -21.29 -12.29
N PRO A 462 -19.89 -20.47 -11.84
CA PRO A 462 -18.54 -20.95 -11.63
C PRO A 462 -18.49 -21.91 -10.43
N LEU A 463 -17.54 -22.85 -10.46
CA LEU A 463 -17.37 -23.86 -9.41
C LEU A 463 -17.04 -23.24 -8.04
N SER A 464 -16.27 -22.15 -8.02
CA SER A 464 -15.88 -21.38 -6.82
C SER A 464 -17.07 -20.79 -6.06
N SER A 465 -18.19 -20.50 -6.74
CA SER A 465 -19.42 -19.96 -6.15
C SER A 465 -20.41 -21.03 -5.68
N LEU A 466 -20.13 -22.32 -5.89
CA LEU A 466 -20.97 -23.41 -5.39
C LEU A 466 -21.01 -23.49 -3.85
N PRO A 467 -19.91 -23.29 -3.10
CA PRO A 467 -19.93 -23.19 -1.64
C PRO A 467 -20.96 -22.18 -1.12
N GLY A 468 -21.14 -21.02 -1.77
CA GLY A 468 -22.16 -20.04 -1.37
C GLY A 468 -23.58 -20.60 -1.35
N LEU A 469 -23.89 -21.50 -2.29
CA LEU A 469 -25.20 -22.13 -2.42
C LEU A 469 -25.37 -23.37 -1.53
N LEU A 470 -24.32 -24.18 -1.44
CA LEU A 470 -24.39 -25.53 -0.87
C LEU A 470 -23.76 -25.62 0.52
N ARG A 471 -22.94 -24.63 0.90
CA ARG A 471 -22.22 -24.55 2.17
C ARG A 471 -22.46 -23.22 2.93
N PRO A 472 -23.71 -22.74 3.11
CA PRO A 472 -23.98 -21.45 3.77
C PRO A 472 -23.70 -21.43 5.28
N THR A 473 -23.58 -22.61 5.91
CA THR A 473 -23.26 -22.77 7.35
C THR A 473 -22.34 -23.97 7.59
N MET A 474 -21.75 -24.12 8.78
CA MET A 474 -20.89 -25.28 9.08
C MET A 474 -21.68 -26.61 9.06
N GLU A 475 -22.97 -26.59 9.39
CA GLU A 475 -23.86 -27.75 9.44
C GLU A 475 -24.26 -28.25 8.04
N SER A 476 -24.08 -27.41 7.02
CA SER A 476 -24.37 -27.78 5.62
C SER A 476 -23.27 -28.62 4.98
N PHE A 477 -22.10 -28.77 5.64
CA PHE A 477 -21.09 -29.73 5.22
C PHE A 477 -21.58 -31.17 5.40
N ARG A 478 -21.16 -32.04 4.50
CA ARG A 478 -21.55 -33.46 4.47
C ARG A 478 -20.31 -34.32 4.55
N HIS A 479 -20.38 -35.39 5.31
CA HIS A 479 -19.36 -36.43 5.26
C HIS A 479 -19.44 -37.16 3.92
N HIS A 480 -18.27 -37.46 3.33
CA HIS A 480 -18.16 -38.22 2.09
C HIS A 480 -16.94 -39.16 2.15
N ALA A 481 -16.96 -40.24 1.36
CA ALA A 481 -15.90 -41.23 1.29
C ALA A 481 -14.92 -40.96 0.11
N GLY A 482 -14.73 -39.68 -0.23
CA GLY A 482 -14.11 -39.27 -1.49
C GLY A 482 -15.13 -39.16 -2.62
N TYR A 483 -14.75 -38.48 -3.69
CA TYR A 483 -15.59 -38.23 -4.86
C TYR A 483 -14.82 -38.34 -6.18
N LEU A 484 -13.48 -38.45 -6.15
CA LEU A 484 -12.71 -38.84 -7.34
C LEU A 484 -12.54 -40.35 -7.38
N VAL A 485 -12.62 -40.89 -8.60
CA VAL A 485 -12.39 -42.32 -8.88
C VAL A 485 -11.11 -42.42 -9.72
N PRO A 486 -10.01 -42.97 -9.18
CA PRO A 486 -8.77 -43.13 -9.94
C PRO A 486 -8.88 -44.29 -10.93
N ASP A 487 -7.99 -44.37 -11.91
CA ASP A 487 -7.85 -45.57 -12.73
C ASP A 487 -7.36 -46.73 -11.85
N ALA A 488 -8.19 -47.75 -11.67
CA ALA A 488 -7.91 -48.86 -10.76
C ALA A 488 -6.72 -49.72 -11.21
N ALA A 489 -6.55 -49.93 -12.51
CA ALA A 489 -5.46 -50.74 -13.06
C ALA A 489 -4.12 -50.03 -12.92
N ARG A 490 -4.07 -48.73 -13.27
CA ARG A 490 -2.87 -47.89 -13.06
C ARG A 490 -2.54 -47.80 -11.57
N THR A 491 -3.54 -47.59 -10.71
CA THR A 491 -3.34 -47.53 -9.25
C THR A 491 -2.72 -48.82 -8.71
N ALA A 492 -3.24 -49.98 -9.11
CA ALA A 492 -2.73 -51.28 -8.67
C ALA A 492 -1.29 -51.53 -9.15
N ALA A 493 -1.00 -51.21 -10.42
CA ALA A 493 0.34 -51.34 -10.99
C ALA A 493 1.36 -50.45 -10.25
N LEU A 494 1.02 -49.18 -10.01
CA LEU A 494 1.86 -48.23 -9.28
C LEU A 494 2.10 -48.70 -7.84
N ARG A 495 1.04 -49.13 -7.14
CA ARG A 495 1.16 -49.62 -5.77
C ARG A 495 2.08 -50.83 -5.67
N SER A 496 1.96 -51.81 -6.57
CA SER A 496 2.86 -52.97 -6.62
C SER A 496 4.31 -52.54 -6.89
N ARG A 497 4.52 -51.60 -7.83
CA ARG A 497 5.84 -51.04 -8.16
C ARG A 497 6.50 -50.34 -6.97
N TYR A 498 5.74 -49.63 -6.15
CA TYR A 498 6.30 -48.91 -5.00
C TYR A 498 6.54 -49.83 -3.80
N ARG A 499 5.67 -50.83 -3.58
CA ARG A 499 5.86 -51.83 -2.52
C ARG A 499 7.02 -52.77 -2.76
N SER A 500 7.39 -53.03 -4.01
CA SER A 500 8.56 -53.87 -4.32
C SER A 500 9.90 -53.28 -3.86
N ARG A 501 9.93 -52.01 -3.43
CA ARG A 501 11.10 -51.35 -2.84
C ARG A 501 11.36 -51.72 -1.38
N GLY A 502 10.50 -52.54 -0.75
CA GLY A 502 10.74 -53.14 0.56
C GLY A 502 10.19 -52.36 1.77
N GLY A 503 9.64 -51.16 1.57
CA GLY A 503 8.90 -50.44 2.61
C GLY A 503 7.57 -51.09 2.95
N ARG A 504 7.23 -51.13 4.25
CA ARG A 504 5.95 -51.62 4.78
C ARG A 504 4.80 -50.66 4.45
N LEU A 505 5.10 -49.36 4.39
CA LEU A 505 4.19 -48.29 3.98
C LEU A 505 4.74 -47.57 2.75
N VAL A 506 3.84 -47.16 1.85
CA VAL A 506 4.15 -46.25 0.75
C VAL A 506 3.57 -44.87 1.07
N VAL A 507 4.44 -43.88 1.30
CA VAL A 507 4.05 -42.53 1.71
C VAL A 507 4.39 -41.54 0.61
N GLY A 508 3.38 -40.83 0.12
CA GLY A 508 3.55 -39.77 -0.88
C GLY A 508 3.82 -38.43 -0.22
N ILE A 509 4.80 -37.67 -0.70
CA ILE A 509 5.10 -36.34 -0.14
C ILE A 509 5.13 -35.22 -1.17
N SER A 510 4.81 -34.01 -0.72
CA SER A 510 4.89 -32.79 -1.53
C SER A 510 5.18 -31.60 -0.60
N TRP A 511 6.32 -30.92 -0.83
CA TRP A 511 6.95 -30.04 0.15
C TRP A 511 6.90 -28.55 -0.20
N ARG A 512 6.57 -28.20 -1.44
CA ARG A 512 6.54 -26.80 -1.90
C ARG A 512 5.32 -26.46 -2.74
N SER A 513 5.04 -25.17 -2.82
CA SER A 513 4.04 -24.60 -3.71
C SER A 513 4.66 -23.51 -4.58
N THR A 514 4.35 -23.55 -5.87
CA THR A 514 4.77 -22.55 -6.86
C THR A 514 3.84 -21.33 -6.90
N ASN A 515 2.89 -21.21 -5.97
CA ASN A 515 2.03 -20.05 -5.88
C ASN A 515 2.88 -18.79 -5.60
N ARG A 516 2.82 -17.80 -6.49
CA ARG A 516 3.68 -16.61 -6.43
C ARG A 516 3.43 -15.70 -5.23
N LEU A 517 2.22 -15.72 -4.67
CA LEU A 517 1.81 -14.79 -3.62
C LEU A 517 2.15 -15.32 -2.23
N PHE A 518 1.91 -16.61 -1.99
CA PHE A 518 2.04 -17.20 -0.65
C PHE A 518 2.70 -18.57 -0.65
N GLY A 519 3.27 -19.00 -1.79
CA GLY A 519 3.96 -20.29 -1.91
C GLY A 519 5.10 -20.45 -0.93
N GLN A 520 5.94 -19.43 -0.77
CA GLN A 520 7.08 -19.46 0.16
C GLN A 520 6.63 -19.69 1.61
N ARG A 521 5.60 -18.97 2.08
CA ARG A 521 5.07 -19.07 3.45
C ARG A 521 4.48 -20.43 3.79
N LYS A 522 4.13 -21.25 2.80
CA LYS A 522 3.57 -22.59 2.98
C LYS A 522 4.46 -23.70 2.42
N SER A 523 5.71 -23.40 2.08
CA SER A 523 6.67 -24.39 1.59
C SER A 523 7.68 -24.71 2.69
N VAL A 524 8.15 -25.95 2.69
CA VAL A 524 9.19 -26.42 3.60
C VAL A 524 10.36 -26.88 2.74
N PRO A 525 11.58 -26.35 2.95
CA PRO A 525 12.76 -26.86 2.27
C PRO A 525 12.88 -28.37 2.45
N LEU A 526 13.13 -29.11 1.37
CA LEU A 526 13.17 -30.57 1.44
C LEU A 526 14.26 -31.09 2.39
N ALA A 527 15.36 -30.34 2.52
CA ALA A 527 16.43 -30.65 3.48
C ALA A 527 15.95 -30.74 4.93
N ASP A 528 14.91 -29.99 5.30
CA ASP A 528 14.38 -30.01 6.68
C ASP A 528 13.52 -31.26 6.94
N TRP A 529 13.18 -32.06 5.92
CA TRP A 529 12.34 -33.25 6.06
C TRP A 529 13.08 -34.47 6.60
N GLU A 530 14.40 -34.39 6.84
CA GLU A 530 15.24 -35.48 7.39
C GLU A 530 14.56 -36.25 8.55
N PRO A 531 13.94 -35.61 9.57
CA PRO A 531 13.29 -36.34 10.67
C PRO A 531 12.13 -37.26 10.24
N ILE A 532 11.53 -37.01 9.08
CA ILE A 532 10.45 -37.81 8.49
C ILE A 532 11.04 -38.85 7.54
N LEU A 533 11.97 -38.45 6.66
CA LEU A 533 12.50 -39.29 5.58
C LEU A 533 13.38 -40.44 6.08
N ASP A 534 14.02 -40.27 7.23
CA ASP A 534 14.89 -41.28 7.84
C ASP A 534 14.12 -42.39 8.59
N LEU A 535 12.79 -42.30 8.65
CA LEU A 535 11.99 -43.31 9.35
C LEU A 535 12.07 -44.68 8.63
N PRO A 536 12.46 -45.75 9.34
CA PRO A 536 12.65 -47.05 8.74
C PRO A 536 11.32 -47.69 8.32
N GLY A 537 11.36 -48.52 7.29
CA GLY A 537 10.20 -49.31 6.85
C GLY A 537 9.18 -48.51 6.03
N ILE A 538 9.54 -47.33 5.53
CA ILE A 538 8.69 -46.48 4.69
C ILE A 538 9.35 -46.27 3.33
N THR A 539 8.59 -46.47 2.26
CA THR A 539 8.97 -46.04 0.90
C THR A 539 8.37 -44.66 0.67
N PHE A 540 9.21 -43.63 0.58
CA PHE A 540 8.77 -42.28 0.23
C PHE A 540 8.72 -42.07 -1.28
N VAL A 541 7.58 -41.57 -1.77
CA VAL A 541 7.33 -41.27 -3.19
C VAL A 541 7.12 -39.77 -3.36
N ALA A 542 7.83 -39.16 -4.31
CA ALA A 542 7.66 -37.75 -4.61
C ALA A 542 6.36 -37.53 -5.41
N LEU A 543 5.43 -36.77 -4.83
CA LEU A 543 4.20 -36.28 -5.45
C LEU A 543 4.27 -34.78 -5.80
N GLN A 544 5.46 -34.19 -5.67
CA GLN A 544 5.70 -32.77 -5.93
C GLN A 544 5.70 -32.48 -7.43
N HIS A 545 4.94 -31.47 -7.84
CA HIS A 545 4.92 -31.01 -9.23
C HIS A 545 6.15 -30.16 -9.58
N GLY A 546 6.52 -30.15 -10.87
CA GLY A 546 7.64 -29.39 -11.42
C GLY A 546 8.93 -30.20 -11.51
N ASP A 547 10.02 -29.54 -11.88
CA ASP A 547 11.33 -30.19 -11.94
C ASP A 547 11.89 -30.40 -10.52
N ILE A 548 12.03 -31.68 -10.15
CA ILE A 548 12.42 -32.14 -8.81
C ILE A 548 13.47 -33.26 -8.87
N ALA A 549 14.01 -33.59 -10.05
CA ALA A 549 14.80 -34.80 -10.22
C ALA A 549 16.02 -34.85 -9.28
N ASP A 550 16.75 -33.74 -9.19
CA ASP A 550 17.94 -33.62 -8.36
C ASP A 550 17.58 -33.56 -6.86
N GLU A 551 16.56 -32.77 -6.49
CA GLU A 551 16.06 -32.68 -5.10
C GLU A 551 15.61 -34.04 -4.58
N ALA A 552 14.82 -34.77 -5.37
CA ALA A 552 14.31 -36.09 -5.01
C ALA A 552 15.44 -37.13 -4.89
N ALA A 553 16.41 -37.10 -5.81
CA ALA A 553 17.56 -37.99 -5.74
C ALA A 553 18.42 -37.73 -4.48
N ALA A 554 18.68 -36.46 -4.17
CA ALA A 554 19.44 -36.07 -2.98
C ALA A 554 18.76 -36.49 -1.67
N ALA A 555 17.42 -36.46 -1.64
CA ALA A 555 16.62 -36.86 -0.47
C ALA A 555 16.23 -38.35 -0.47
N GLY A 556 16.73 -39.16 -1.41
CA GLY A 556 16.41 -40.59 -1.47
C GLY A 556 14.95 -40.93 -1.81
N LEU A 557 14.20 -39.99 -2.39
CA LEU A 557 12.80 -40.17 -2.75
C LEU A 557 12.65 -40.98 -4.03
N LEU A 558 11.63 -41.83 -4.09
CA LEU A 558 11.21 -42.43 -5.36
C LEU A 558 10.50 -41.38 -6.21
N HIS A 559 11.15 -40.95 -7.29
CA HIS A 559 10.57 -40.07 -8.29
C HIS A 559 10.15 -40.85 -9.54
N ASP A 560 8.85 -40.91 -9.79
CA ASP A 560 8.26 -41.55 -10.95
C ASP A 560 8.12 -40.56 -12.12
N ARG A 561 9.04 -40.67 -13.10
CA ARG A 561 9.10 -39.77 -14.25
C ARG A 561 8.02 -40.02 -15.30
N GLU A 562 7.26 -41.12 -15.18
CA GLU A 562 6.16 -41.42 -16.11
C GLU A 562 4.90 -40.60 -15.78
N ILE A 563 4.85 -39.98 -14.60
CA ILE A 563 3.70 -39.22 -14.12
C ILE A 563 4.14 -37.77 -13.87
N ASP A 564 3.81 -36.89 -14.82
CA ASP A 564 3.95 -35.45 -14.64
C ASP A 564 2.59 -34.83 -14.29
N PRO A 565 2.37 -34.34 -13.06
CA PRO A 565 1.12 -33.70 -12.66
C PRO A 565 0.80 -32.43 -13.45
N LEU A 566 1.78 -31.84 -14.16
CA LEU A 566 1.55 -30.70 -15.04
C LEU A 566 0.91 -31.12 -16.37
N VAL A 567 0.96 -32.41 -16.73
CA VAL A 567 0.47 -32.94 -18.01
C VAL A 567 -0.63 -34.00 -17.81
N ASP A 568 -0.46 -34.93 -16.88
CA ASP A 568 -1.36 -36.07 -16.64
C ASP A 568 -1.90 -36.08 -15.20
N LEU A 569 -3.02 -35.38 -14.98
CA LEU A 569 -3.70 -35.40 -13.67
C LEU A 569 -4.47 -36.70 -13.40
N ASP A 570 -4.81 -37.48 -14.44
CA ASP A 570 -5.47 -38.78 -14.28
C ASP A 570 -4.49 -39.82 -13.72
N GLY A 571 -3.28 -39.85 -14.27
CA GLY A 571 -2.15 -40.61 -13.76
C GLY A 571 -1.74 -40.15 -12.36
N PHE A 572 -1.73 -38.83 -12.12
CA PHE A 572 -1.46 -38.30 -10.78
C PHE A 572 -2.51 -38.72 -9.75
N ALA A 573 -3.79 -38.80 -10.14
CA ALA A 573 -4.85 -39.35 -9.28
C ALA A 573 -4.59 -40.83 -8.95
N ALA A 574 -4.20 -41.63 -9.95
CA ALA A 574 -3.85 -43.04 -9.74
C ALA A 574 -2.60 -43.20 -8.83
N GLN A 575 -1.59 -42.35 -9.02
CA GLN A 575 -0.38 -42.33 -8.19
C GLN A 575 -0.71 -41.97 -6.74
N THR A 576 -1.50 -40.92 -6.53
CA THR A 576 -1.94 -40.49 -5.21
C THR A 576 -2.77 -41.59 -4.53
N ALA A 577 -3.65 -42.26 -5.28
CA ALA A 577 -4.44 -43.38 -4.78
C ALA A 577 -3.61 -44.63 -4.41
N ALA A 578 -2.44 -44.80 -5.02
CA ALA A 578 -1.53 -45.91 -4.72
C ALA A 578 -0.85 -45.78 -3.35
N MET A 579 -0.80 -44.57 -2.78
CA MET A 579 -0.20 -44.30 -1.48
C MET A 579 -1.05 -44.89 -0.33
N ASP A 580 -0.38 -45.28 0.76
CA ASP A 580 -1.04 -45.64 2.02
C ASP A 580 -1.35 -44.37 2.85
N LEU A 581 -0.49 -43.35 2.74
CA LEU A 581 -0.64 -42.03 3.37
C LEU A 581 -0.01 -40.95 2.47
N VAL A 582 -0.57 -39.75 2.48
CA VAL A 582 0.04 -38.56 1.87
C VAL A 582 0.41 -37.56 2.95
N VAL A 583 1.62 -36.99 2.90
CA VAL A 583 2.04 -35.88 3.77
C VAL A 583 2.42 -34.70 2.89
N SER A 584 1.70 -33.60 2.98
CA SER A 584 1.86 -32.51 2.01
C SER A 584 1.62 -31.15 2.60
N VAL A 585 2.35 -30.16 2.10
CA VAL A 585 1.97 -28.75 2.26
C VAL A 585 0.68 -28.43 1.50
N SER A 586 0.06 -27.28 1.78
CA SER A 586 -1.16 -26.83 1.09
C SER A 586 -0.94 -26.56 -0.41
N ASN A 587 -1.08 -27.57 -1.24
CA ASN A 587 -1.08 -27.49 -2.72
C ASN A 587 -2.09 -28.51 -3.31
N SER A 588 -2.08 -28.68 -4.65
CA SER A 588 -3.01 -29.59 -5.33
C SER A 588 -2.94 -31.04 -4.83
N THR A 589 -1.78 -31.51 -4.38
CA THR A 589 -1.59 -32.88 -3.85
C THR A 589 -2.55 -33.18 -2.70
N VAL A 590 -2.76 -32.21 -1.78
CA VAL A 590 -3.69 -32.36 -0.64
C VAL A 590 -5.13 -32.49 -1.12
N HIS A 591 -5.52 -31.69 -2.12
CA HIS A 591 -6.88 -31.74 -2.69
C HIS A 591 -7.14 -33.08 -3.38
N PHE A 592 -6.19 -33.61 -4.15
CA PHE A 592 -6.31 -34.95 -4.74
C PHE A 592 -6.40 -36.05 -3.68
N ALA A 593 -5.51 -36.03 -2.68
CA ALA A 593 -5.53 -37.02 -1.61
C ALA A 593 -6.86 -37.02 -0.85
N GLY A 594 -7.37 -35.83 -0.49
CA GLY A 594 -8.67 -35.66 0.17
C GLY A 594 -9.84 -36.11 -0.70
N ALA A 595 -9.83 -35.75 -1.99
CA ALA A 595 -10.88 -36.11 -2.94
C ALA A 595 -10.90 -37.62 -3.27
N LEU A 596 -9.77 -38.32 -3.16
CA LEU A 596 -9.65 -39.79 -3.28
C LEU A 596 -9.87 -40.51 -1.95
N ALA A 597 -10.19 -39.78 -0.88
CA ALA A 597 -10.27 -40.25 0.50
C ALA A 597 -9.06 -41.09 0.93
N ARG A 598 -7.87 -40.69 0.49
CA ARG A 598 -6.63 -41.23 1.03
C ARG A 598 -6.33 -40.55 2.36
N PRO A 599 -5.82 -41.28 3.38
CA PRO A 599 -5.24 -40.64 4.55
C PRO A 599 -4.26 -39.55 4.11
N CYS A 600 -4.45 -38.34 4.61
CA CYS A 600 -3.66 -37.18 4.20
C CYS A 600 -3.33 -36.30 5.40
N TRP A 601 -2.06 -35.98 5.61
CA TRP A 601 -1.59 -35.07 6.64
C TRP A 601 -1.17 -33.76 5.98
N LEU A 602 -1.97 -32.73 6.21
CA LEU A 602 -1.73 -31.38 5.72
C LEU A 602 -0.80 -30.64 6.67
N MET A 603 0.31 -30.14 6.13
CA MET A 603 1.18 -29.17 6.77
C MET A 603 0.69 -27.76 6.47
N LEU A 604 0.28 -27.04 7.52
CA LEU A 604 -0.33 -25.73 7.40
C LEU A 604 0.48 -24.67 8.17
N PRO A 605 0.84 -23.53 7.55
CA PRO A 605 1.60 -22.48 8.22
C PRO A 605 0.78 -21.77 9.29
N SER A 606 1.48 -21.06 10.19
CA SER A 606 0.88 -20.18 11.19
C SER A 606 0.32 -18.94 10.48
N GLY A 607 -0.91 -18.53 10.81
CA GLY A 607 -1.60 -17.43 10.13
C GLY A 607 -2.05 -17.81 8.72
N ASN A 608 -3.20 -18.49 8.60
CA ASN A 608 -3.73 -19.01 7.34
C ASN A 608 -4.80 -18.10 6.71
N GLY A 609 -4.80 -16.81 7.07
CA GLY A 609 -5.79 -15.80 6.64
C GLY A 609 -6.00 -15.67 5.13
N LEU A 610 -5.10 -16.24 4.31
CA LEU A 610 -5.19 -16.29 2.84
C LEU A 610 -5.40 -17.71 2.26
N LEU A 611 -5.34 -18.77 3.08
CA LEU A 611 -5.62 -20.15 2.68
C LEU A 611 -7.05 -20.53 3.07
N TRP A 612 -8.01 -19.90 2.39
CA TRP A 612 -9.43 -19.90 2.74
C TRP A 612 -10.03 -21.30 2.97
N HIS A 613 -9.62 -22.30 2.19
CA HIS A 613 -10.04 -23.69 2.34
C HIS A 613 -9.86 -24.20 3.78
N TRP A 614 -8.76 -23.80 4.42
CA TRP A 614 -8.32 -24.32 5.71
C TRP A 614 -8.71 -23.44 6.89
N GLN A 615 -9.32 -22.28 6.65
CA GLN A 615 -9.92 -21.43 7.70
C GLN A 615 -11.14 -22.09 8.34
N LEU A 616 -11.79 -22.98 7.59
CA LEU A 616 -12.95 -23.73 8.07
C LEU A 616 -12.56 -24.96 8.89
N CYS A 617 -11.27 -25.31 8.94
CA CYS A 617 -10.80 -26.41 9.78
C CYS A 617 -11.08 -26.13 11.26
N ARG A 618 -11.38 -27.19 12.02
CA ARG A 618 -11.61 -27.14 13.47
C ARG A 618 -10.69 -28.15 14.14
N GLY A 619 -9.76 -27.66 14.96
CA GLY A 619 -8.65 -28.48 15.46
C GLY A 619 -7.82 -29.03 14.31
N ASP A 620 -7.65 -30.36 14.29
CA ASP A 620 -6.92 -31.10 13.25
C ASP A 620 -7.81 -31.61 12.11
N ARG A 621 -9.09 -31.21 12.04
CA ARG A 621 -10.05 -31.74 11.06
C ARG A 621 -10.42 -30.72 9.98
N SER A 622 -10.59 -31.20 8.76
CA SER A 622 -11.13 -30.42 7.64
C SER A 622 -12.60 -30.75 7.39
N PRO A 623 -13.47 -29.74 7.22
CA PRO A 623 -14.86 -29.97 6.79
C PRO A 623 -14.95 -30.37 5.31
N TRP A 624 -13.91 -30.08 4.51
CA TRP A 624 -13.84 -30.43 3.09
C TRP A 624 -13.38 -31.86 2.85
N TYR A 625 -12.50 -32.39 3.70
CA TYR A 625 -11.85 -33.67 3.48
C TYR A 625 -11.83 -34.51 4.78
N PRO A 626 -12.77 -35.44 4.97
CA PRO A 626 -12.87 -36.22 6.19
C PRO A 626 -11.65 -37.10 6.52
N ALA A 627 -10.89 -37.53 5.50
CA ALA A 627 -9.67 -38.33 5.66
C ALA A 627 -8.42 -37.48 5.95
N LEU A 628 -8.55 -36.15 5.97
CA LEU A 628 -7.45 -35.22 6.16
C LEU A 628 -7.27 -34.88 7.65
N ARG A 629 -6.00 -34.92 8.09
CA ARG A 629 -5.55 -34.42 9.38
C ARG A 629 -4.66 -33.20 9.20
N VAL A 630 -4.92 -32.13 9.94
CA VAL A 630 -4.16 -30.88 9.86
C VAL A 630 -3.10 -30.84 10.96
N PHE A 631 -1.85 -30.59 10.56
CA PHE A 631 -0.76 -30.20 11.44
C PHE A 631 -0.49 -28.72 11.21
N ARG A 632 -0.43 -27.95 12.30
CA ARG A 632 -0.22 -26.50 12.25
C ARG A 632 1.16 -26.16 12.77
N GLN A 633 1.77 -25.21 12.10
CA GLN A 633 2.97 -24.55 12.56
C GLN A 633 2.73 -23.87 13.91
N ASP A 634 3.69 -23.98 14.82
CA ASP A 634 3.67 -23.41 16.16
C ASP A 634 4.05 -21.92 16.17
N ARG A 635 5.00 -21.53 15.33
CA ARG A 635 5.45 -20.14 15.14
C ARG A 635 5.69 -19.83 13.66
N PRO A 636 5.40 -18.61 13.17
CA PRO A 636 5.69 -18.23 11.78
C PRO A 636 7.14 -18.54 11.39
N GLY A 637 7.32 -19.25 10.28
CA GLY A 637 8.63 -19.64 9.75
C GLY A 637 9.33 -20.81 10.45
N GLY A 638 8.90 -21.24 11.64
CA GLY A 638 9.47 -22.41 12.34
C GLY A 638 8.75 -23.70 11.94
N TRP A 639 9.39 -24.59 11.17
CA TRP A 639 8.77 -25.86 10.72
C TRP A 639 9.24 -27.07 11.55
N ASP A 640 10.33 -26.91 12.30
CA ASP A 640 11.02 -27.93 13.11
C ASP A 640 10.09 -28.64 14.09
N GLY A 641 9.33 -27.88 14.87
CA GLY A 641 8.39 -28.44 15.86
C GLY A 641 7.31 -29.31 15.21
N MET A 642 6.77 -28.86 14.07
CA MET A 642 5.73 -29.59 13.35
C MET A 642 6.28 -30.84 12.63
N LEU A 643 7.45 -30.74 12.00
CA LEU A 643 8.13 -31.88 11.37
C LEU A 643 8.40 -32.98 12.39
N ALA A 644 8.86 -32.62 13.61
CA ALA A 644 9.05 -33.58 14.69
C ALA A 644 7.73 -34.23 15.16
N GLN A 645 6.63 -33.47 15.19
CA GLN A 645 5.30 -34.03 15.50
C GLN A 645 4.83 -35.03 14.43
N ILE A 646 5.01 -34.69 13.15
CA ILE A 646 4.67 -35.55 12.03
C ILE A 646 5.53 -36.81 12.04
N ALA A 647 6.83 -36.70 12.27
CA ALA A 647 7.72 -37.85 12.38
C ALA A 647 7.28 -38.83 13.47
N ARG A 648 6.97 -38.33 14.68
CA ARG A 648 6.44 -39.17 15.77
C ARG A 648 5.10 -39.83 15.41
N ALA A 649 4.18 -39.07 14.80
CA ALA A 649 2.91 -39.60 14.36
C ALA A 649 3.09 -40.68 13.28
N LEU A 650 4.02 -40.48 12.35
CA LEU A 650 4.30 -41.40 11.25
C LEU A 650 4.95 -42.68 11.76
N ALA A 651 5.92 -42.59 12.67
CA ALA A 651 6.53 -43.74 13.32
C ALA A 651 5.50 -44.60 14.05
N ALA A 652 4.56 -43.97 14.78
CA ALA A 652 3.47 -44.67 15.44
C ALA A 652 2.51 -45.34 14.43
N HIS A 653 2.16 -44.65 13.34
CA HIS A 653 1.34 -45.20 12.26
C HIS A 653 2.03 -46.38 11.56
N ALA A 654 3.34 -46.28 11.35
CA ALA A 654 4.20 -47.32 10.79
C ALA A 654 4.46 -48.49 11.74
N SER A 655 4.10 -48.38 13.02
CA SER A 655 4.25 -49.45 14.01
C SER A 655 2.93 -50.18 14.29
N ALA A 656 1.78 -49.52 14.10
CA ALA A 656 0.47 -50.13 14.29
C ALA A 656 0.27 -51.34 13.36
N GLU A 657 -0.31 -52.45 13.85
CA GLU A 657 -0.67 -53.58 13.01
C GLU A 657 -1.72 -53.16 11.96
N PRO A 658 -1.63 -53.64 10.71
CA PRO A 658 -2.61 -53.31 9.69
C PRO A 658 -3.99 -53.80 10.15
N THR A 659 -4.90 -52.88 10.44
CA THR A 659 -6.31 -53.22 10.65
C THR A 659 -6.80 -53.87 9.35
N PRO A 660 -7.36 -55.10 9.36
CA PRO A 660 -7.82 -55.74 8.15
C PRO A 660 -8.83 -54.82 7.47
N ALA A 661 -8.59 -54.55 6.18
CA ALA A 661 -9.49 -53.79 5.35
C ALA A 661 -10.88 -54.44 5.47
N HIS A 662 -11.81 -53.77 6.16
CA HIS A 662 -13.21 -54.15 6.03
C HIS A 662 -13.53 -54.06 4.55
N ASP A 663 -13.88 -55.21 3.98
CA ASP A 663 -14.42 -55.33 2.65
C ASP A 663 -15.62 -54.39 2.56
N ARG A 664 -15.42 -53.21 1.95
CA ARG A 664 -16.42 -52.14 1.84
C ARG A 664 -17.47 -52.45 0.76
N SER A 665 -17.57 -53.70 0.31
CA SER A 665 -18.57 -54.16 -0.65
C SER A 665 -19.98 -54.38 -0.04
N THR A 666 -20.18 -54.23 1.27
CA THR A 666 -21.46 -54.57 1.94
C THR A 666 -22.27 -53.41 2.51
N LEU A 667 -21.97 -52.14 2.19
CA LEU A 667 -22.80 -50.98 2.60
C LEU A 667 -23.67 -50.36 1.49
N VAL A 668 -23.98 -51.13 0.44
CA VAL A 668 -25.08 -50.79 -0.48
C VAL A 668 -26.16 -51.86 -0.32
N GLN A 669 -26.98 -51.75 0.73
CA GLN A 669 -28.38 -52.16 0.67
C GLN A 669 -29.18 -51.62 1.87
N LYS A 670 -30.24 -50.87 1.50
CA LYS A 670 -31.48 -50.54 2.23
C LYS A 670 -31.54 -49.29 3.13
N GLY A 671 -32.58 -48.48 2.86
CA GLY A 671 -33.31 -47.63 3.82
C GLY A 671 -33.08 -46.14 3.58
N ASP A 672 -33.75 -45.53 2.60
CA ASP A 672 -35.05 -44.84 2.72
C ASP A 672 -34.89 -43.33 3.00
N LEU A 673 -35.18 -42.56 1.96
CA LEU A 673 -35.49 -41.13 2.00
C LEU A 673 -36.78 -40.90 2.80
N PRO A 674 -36.88 -39.77 3.51
CA PRO A 674 -38.00 -38.86 3.37
C PRO A 674 -37.71 -37.81 2.31
#